data_AF-A0A3R6W950-F1
#
_entry.id   AF-A0A3R6W950-F1
#
_cell.length_a   1.000
_cell.length_b   1.000
_cell.length_c   1.000
_cell.angle_alpha   90.00
_cell.angle_beta   90.00
_cell.angle_gamma   90.00
#
_symmetry.space_group_name_H-M   'P 1'
#
loop_
_entity.id
_entity.type
_entity.pdbx_description
1 polymer ?
#
loop_
_entity_poly.entity_id
_entity_poly.type
_entity_poly.pdbx_seq_one_letter_code
_entity_poly.pdbx_strand_id
1 'polypeptide(L)'
;MKHIISSFLLLLYSTGLLAQERVIEQPAFEVRSSNTLEFQKIVLSDTATVLYIDAYYRPKFWIKIVDETTLESNGKSYRIKSGDGITLNEEFWMPESGTASFRLIFPPLPKDTKTFDFIEGNDKGAFKVWGIHLDGEYPKSHLTDVKLPEKTLTLEKPELKSGIATLTGKFIGYREGMDDEVPIWVFDILTGGADQNTVKIQPDGSFKLEVPLLHISNVVLSGNSTHTSLYLKPGETTSVEINMPEICRSQSKIQSSKPSLGTKFKFTGALADLNNELANNPVIGPAFAPRSQEEYQQMMKDISTMTIDQYKTYWMEKYQKAREKIDKLTGISNAQRQLLNIRLKHDLAEKLLSYSMMEYAYRQTNNIPRDSVLTDYVKPVPDAEYFSSLPELISDGSYMVYNGSFGYLLQYLRYANFTGKEIKLNSGEQFPDNTTDLIQVMGTDKGFLFDMLAAYRIATSIKEFNPLNEQQLAKTNELNPVLKEAILAMNEKLKQTIEENKKKSGYTVNRVNIADIPAEELFNAITTPYRGKVVFVDFWATWCGPCRMAMKEAEPAKKAFEGKDVVFLYLAGENSPKGTWEQMIPDIKGEHYRVTDSQWEFLGKKFGVKGVPSYMLLGKDGAPVHFQVGFMGVEKMKEMIEKELEK
;
A
#
# COMPACT_ATOMS: atom_id res chain seq x y z
N MET A 1 54.36 64.79 37.51
CA MET A 1 53.83 66.11 37.06
C MET A 1 54.61 66.48 35.82
N LYS A 2 53.94 66.90 34.72
CA LYS A 2 54.48 67.18 33.35
C LYS A 2 54.77 65.91 32.52
N HIS A 3 54.54 65.79 31.22
CA HIS A 3 53.86 66.52 30.12
C HIS A 3 54.06 65.58 28.89
N ILE A 4 53.03 65.20 28.11
CA ILE A 4 52.52 65.83 26.86
C ILE A 4 53.28 65.42 25.56
N ILE A 5 52.53 64.82 24.60
CA ILE A 5 52.52 65.02 23.11
C ILE A 5 53.73 64.52 22.28
N SER A 6 53.66 63.93 21.07
CA SER A 6 52.61 63.45 20.14
C SER A 6 53.26 62.75 18.90
N SER A 7 52.40 62.07 18.12
CA SER A 7 52.49 61.81 16.65
C SER A 7 53.28 60.56 16.19
N PHE A 8 52.82 59.71 15.25
CA PHE A 8 52.09 59.98 14.00
C PHE A 8 51.22 58.79 13.52
N LEU A 9 50.09 59.14 12.88
CA LEU A 9 49.14 58.31 12.10
C LEU A 9 49.77 57.64 10.86
N LEU A 10 49.21 56.49 10.43
CA LEU A 10 48.66 56.38 9.07
C LEU A 10 47.57 55.29 8.98
N LEU A 11 46.36 55.74 8.66
CA LEU A 11 45.20 54.93 8.31
C LEU A 11 45.25 54.53 6.83
N LEU A 12 44.93 53.27 6.54
CA LEU A 12 44.45 52.82 5.23
C LEU A 12 43.02 52.28 5.43
N TYR A 13 42.03 53.12 5.14
CA TYR A 13 40.64 52.71 4.96
C TYR A 13 40.48 52.14 3.55
N SER A 14 40.40 50.82 3.42
CA SER A 14 39.82 50.18 2.24
C SER A 14 38.35 49.85 2.54
N THR A 15 37.44 50.71 2.10
CA THR A 15 36.01 50.40 2.04
C THR A 15 35.78 49.45 0.87
N GLY A 16 35.90 48.14 1.10
CA GLY A 16 35.27 47.17 0.23
C GLY A 16 33.76 47.28 0.40
N LEU A 17 33.04 47.69 -0.64
CA LEU A 17 31.59 47.45 -0.71
C LEU A 17 31.40 45.93 -0.66
N LEU A 18 31.03 45.40 0.50
CA LEU A 18 30.51 44.04 0.60
C LEU A 18 29.20 44.02 -0.20
N ALA A 19 29.15 43.20 -1.26
CA ALA A 19 27.91 42.94 -1.98
C ALA A 19 26.86 42.49 -0.96
N GLN A 20 25.75 43.23 -0.87
CA GLN A 20 24.73 42.97 0.13
C GLN A 20 23.95 41.71 -0.28
N GLU A 21 24.34 40.57 0.28
CA GLU A 21 23.62 39.31 0.11
C GLU A 21 22.25 39.40 0.78
N ARG A 22 21.19 39.00 0.07
CA ARG A 22 19.85 38.82 0.64
C ARG A 22 19.66 37.34 0.95
N VAL A 23 19.50 37.03 2.23
CA VAL A 23 19.28 35.66 2.71
C VAL A 23 17.80 35.48 3.08
N ILE A 24 17.17 34.47 2.51
CA ILE A 24 15.82 34.04 2.86
C ILE A 24 15.94 32.72 3.61
N GLU A 25 15.68 32.74 4.91
CA GLU A 25 15.68 31.57 5.77
C GLU A 25 14.33 30.83 5.66
N GLN A 26 14.37 29.51 5.52
CA GLN A 26 13.20 28.62 5.51
C GLN A 26 12.07 29.12 4.59
N PRO A 27 12.35 29.39 3.30
CA PRO A 27 11.37 29.98 2.38
C PRO A 27 10.10 29.13 2.32
N ALA A 28 8.95 29.79 2.40
CA ALA A 28 7.65 29.14 2.18
C ALA A 28 7.51 28.74 0.71
N PHE A 29 6.67 27.75 0.44
CA PHE A 29 6.35 27.29 -0.91
C PHE A 29 4.86 26.94 -1.02
N GLU A 30 4.30 26.96 -2.24
CA GLU A 30 2.89 26.64 -2.47
C GLU A 30 2.65 25.13 -2.43
N VAL A 31 3.27 24.36 -3.33
CA VAL A 31 3.09 22.91 -3.46
C VAL A 31 4.38 22.24 -3.94
N ARG A 32 4.47 20.91 -3.80
CA ARG A 32 5.64 20.11 -4.24
C ARG A 32 5.23 18.73 -4.77
N SER A 33 6.05 18.15 -5.65
CA SER A 33 5.82 16.81 -6.20
C SER A 33 6.32 15.68 -5.31
N SER A 34 7.25 15.98 -4.39
CA SER A 34 7.86 15.00 -3.48
C SER A 34 8.24 15.64 -2.14
N ASN A 35 8.35 14.81 -1.10
CA ASN A 35 8.83 15.18 0.23
C ASN A 35 10.36 15.06 0.38
N THR A 36 11.09 14.79 -0.71
CA THR A 36 12.53 14.53 -0.69
C THR A 36 13.37 15.76 -0.42
N LEU A 37 13.09 16.90 -1.07
CA LEU A 37 13.93 18.10 -0.96
C LEU A 37 13.25 19.18 -0.10
N GLU A 38 13.99 19.77 0.83
CA GLU A 38 13.58 20.96 1.57
C GLU A 38 14.66 22.06 1.51
N PHE A 39 14.23 23.30 1.30
CA PHE A 39 15.13 24.45 1.22
C PHE A 39 15.33 25.07 2.60
N GLN A 40 16.54 24.96 3.14
CA GLN A 40 16.90 25.54 4.44
C GLN A 40 17.05 27.05 4.33
N LYS A 41 17.73 27.52 3.28
CA LYS A 41 17.83 28.95 2.96
C LYS A 41 18.17 29.19 1.51
N ILE A 42 17.91 30.41 1.07
CA ILE A 42 18.26 30.91 -0.26
C ILE A 42 19.12 32.15 -0.10
N VAL A 43 20.28 32.17 -0.75
CA VAL A 43 21.16 33.33 -0.79
C VAL A 43 21.13 33.93 -2.18
N LEU A 44 20.70 35.19 -2.26
CA LEU A 44 20.62 35.98 -3.47
C LEU A 44 21.76 37.00 -3.47
N SER A 45 22.55 37.02 -4.55
CA SER A 45 23.61 37.98 -4.79
C SER A 45 23.54 38.51 -6.23
N ASP A 46 24.38 39.49 -6.56
CA ASP A 46 24.49 39.99 -7.94
C ASP A 46 25.13 38.95 -8.90
N THR A 47 25.68 37.85 -8.39
CA THR A 47 26.44 36.86 -9.20
C THR A 47 25.80 35.47 -9.26
N ALA A 48 24.96 35.14 -8.27
CA ALA A 48 24.34 33.82 -8.16
C ALA A 48 23.11 33.83 -7.24
N THR A 49 22.24 32.87 -7.49
CA THR A 49 21.23 32.38 -6.54
C THR A 49 21.70 31.02 -6.02
N VAL A 50 21.81 30.87 -4.70
CA VAL A 50 22.29 29.63 -4.07
C VAL A 50 21.19 29.05 -3.19
N LEU A 51 20.78 27.82 -3.47
CA LEU A 51 19.81 27.06 -2.68
C LEU A 51 20.57 26.13 -1.73
N TYR A 52 20.33 26.25 -0.43
CA TYR A 52 20.82 25.32 0.58
C TYR A 52 19.72 24.29 0.86
N ILE A 53 20.01 23.03 0.61
CA ILE A 53 19.02 21.96 0.56
C ILE A 53 19.37 20.88 1.57
N ASP A 54 18.36 20.42 2.30
CA ASP A 54 18.38 19.13 2.96
C ASP A 54 17.52 18.15 2.17
N ALA A 55 18.11 17.01 1.80
CA ALA A 55 17.42 15.90 1.19
C ALA A 55 17.12 14.82 2.22
N TYR A 56 15.90 14.29 2.18
CA TYR A 56 15.40 13.21 3.01
C TYR A 56 14.92 12.06 2.14
N TYR A 57 15.58 10.91 2.27
CA TYR A 57 15.20 9.73 1.51
C TYR A 57 15.62 8.45 2.22
N ARG A 58 15.23 7.29 1.68
CA ARG A 58 15.48 6.00 2.33
C ARG A 58 17.01 5.79 2.47
N PRO A 59 17.50 5.36 3.64
CA PRO A 59 18.92 5.04 3.82
C PRO A 59 19.40 4.05 2.74
N LYS A 60 20.59 4.29 2.17
CA LYS A 60 21.19 3.46 1.11
C LYS A 60 20.43 3.42 -0.22
N PHE A 61 19.45 4.28 -0.43
CA PHE A 61 18.91 4.55 -1.76
C PHE A 61 19.57 5.81 -2.31
N TRP A 62 19.55 6.01 -3.62
CA TRP A 62 20.12 7.21 -4.24
C TRP A 62 19.06 8.27 -4.55
N ILE A 63 19.52 9.52 -4.62
CA ILE A 63 18.84 10.64 -5.28
C ILE A 63 19.74 11.16 -6.41
N LYS A 64 19.16 11.88 -7.36
CA LYS A 64 19.89 12.49 -8.48
C LYS A 64 19.34 13.88 -8.72
N ILE A 65 20.22 14.82 -9.08
CA ILE A 65 19.86 16.14 -9.60
C ILE A 65 20.44 16.21 -11.00
N VAL A 66 19.57 16.28 -12.01
CA VAL A 66 20.01 16.37 -13.41
C VAL A 66 20.47 17.79 -13.77
N ASP A 67 21.32 17.92 -14.77
CA ASP A 67 21.85 19.22 -15.18
C ASP A 67 20.83 20.10 -15.93
N GLU A 68 19.68 19.53 -16.31
CA GLU A 68 18.52 20.24 -16.82
C GLU A 68 17.74 20.98 -15.73
N THR A 69 18.11 20.84 -14.45
CA THR A 69 17.45 21.52 -13.34
C THR A 69 17.40 23.03 -13.56
N THR A 70 16.24 23.65 -13.36
CA THR A 70 16.05 25.08 -13.54
C THR A 70 15.30 25.75 -12.38
N LEU A 71 15.52 27.05 -12.22
CA LEU A 71 14.58 27.94 -11.54
C LEU A 71 13.71 28.61 -12.59
N GLU A 72 12.40 28.66 -12.38
CA GLU A 72 11.47 29.34 -13.27
C GLU A 72 10.82 30.54 -12.58
N SER A 73 10.90 31.71 -13.18
CA SER A 73 10.25 32.92 -12.65
C SER A 73 9.90 33.90 -13.77
N ASN A 74 8.69 34.46 -13.72
CA ASN A 74 8.17 35.43 -14.70
C ASN A 74 8.35 34.99 -16.16
N GLY A 75 8.12 33.69 -16.44
CA GLY A 75 8.25 33.11 -17.79
C GLY A 75 9.70 32.94 -18.29
N LYS A 76 10.69 33.14 -17.42
CA LYS A 76 12.12 32.87 -17.72
C LYS A 76 12.61 31.67 -16.92
N SER A 77 13.48 30.89 -17.54
CA SER A 77 14.12 29.73 -16.93
C SER A 77 15.62 30.00 -16.73
N TYR A 78 16.13 29.61 -15.56
CA TYR A 78 17.51 29.81 -15.13
C TYR A 78 18.11 28.43 -14.82
N ARG A 79 18.87 27.88 -15.77
CA ARG A 79 19.49 26.55 -15.64
C ARG A 79 20.57 26.53 -14.56
N ILE A 80 20.65 25.43 -13.83
CA ILE A 80 21.67 25.18 -12.83
C ILE A 80 23.09 25.30 -13.41
N LYS A 81 24.01 25.84 -12.60
CA LYS A 81 25.44 25.94 -12.94
C LYS A 81 26.23 24.76 -12.37
N SER A 82 25.98 24.44 -11.10
CA SER A 82 26.72 23.40 -10.37
C SER A 82 26.00 22.99 -9.09
N GLY A 83 26.32 21.79 -8.60
CA GLY A 83 26.07 21.37 -7.23
C GLY A 83 27.34 21.42 -6.38
N ASP A 84 27.19 21.58 -5.07
CA ASP A 84 28.26 21.52 -4.08
C ASP A 84 27.80 20.63 -2.92
N GLY A 85 28.51 19.51 -2.71
CA GLY A 85 28.03 18.39 -1.91
C GLY A 85 27.16 17.39 -2.69
N ILE A 86 26.87 17.67 -3.97
CA ILE A 86 26.23 16.74 -4.92
C ILE A 86 26.78 16.98 -6.33
N THR A 87 27.13 15.92 -7.05
CA THR A 87 27.54 16.01 -8.46
C THR A 87 26.30 15.88 -9.36
N LEU A 88 26.16 16.80 -10.32
CA LEU A 88 25.03 16.76 -11.26
C LEU A 88 25.13 15.53 -12.16
N ASN A 89 23.98 14.97 -12.53
CA ASN A 89 23.86 13.76 -13.36
C ASN A 89 24.45 12.47 -12.79
N GLU A 90 24.92 12.46 -11.54
CA GLU A 90 25.41 11.27 -10.84
C GLU A 90 24.45 10.84 -9.72
N GLU A 91 24.44 9.54 -9.41
CA GLU A 91 23.70 9.01 -8.28
C GLU A 91 24.36 9.41 -6.96
N PHE A 92 23.61 10.11 -6.11
CA PHE A 92 24.01 10.42 -4.75
C PHE A 92 23.37 9.43 -3.77
N TRP A 93 24.16 8.50 -3.26
CA TRP A 93 23.70 7.48 -2.33
C TRP A 93 23.51 8.04 -0.91
N MET A 94 22.31 7.90 -0.38
CA MET A 94 21.93 8.47 0.91
C MET A 94 22.63 7.76 2.08
N PRO A 95 23.11 8.51 3.08
CA PRO A 95 23.75 7.93 4.27
C PRO A 95 22.76 7.11 5.12
N GLU A 96 23.28 6.40 6.12
CA GLU A 96 22.48 5.61 7.08
C GLU A 96 21.40 6.44 7.79
N SER A 97 21.63 7.74 7.98
CA SER A 97 20.64 8.67 8.54
C SER A 97 19.45 8.95 7.63
N GLY A 98 19.56 8.61 6.33
CA GLY A 98 18.58 8.99 5.30
C GLY A 98 18.51 10.50 5.04
N THR A 99 19.50 11.27 5.53
CA THR A 99 19.52 12.75 5.40
C THR A 99 20.87 13.22 4.87
N ALA A 100 20.87 14.10 3.87
CA ALA A 100 22.08 14.72 3.33
C ALA A 100 21.84 16.20 3.02
N SER A 101 22.88 17.02 3.14
CA SER A 101 22.81 18.46 2.87
C SER A 101 23.76 18.83 1.73
N PHE A 102 23.30 19.65 0.80
CA PHE A 102 24.09 20.14 -0.33
C PHE A 102 23.58 21.50 -0.79
N ARG A 103 24.29 22.10 -1.75
CA ARG A 103 23.93 23.38 -2.35
C ARG A 103 23.78 23.25 -3.85
N LEU A 104 22.81 23.96 -4.41
CA LEU A 104 22.64 24.11 -5.85
C LEU A 104 22.83 25.58 -6.22
N ILE A 105 23.63 25.83 -7.26
CA ILE A 105 24.09 27.17 -7.64
C ILE A 105 23.52 27.50 -9.02
N PHE A 106 22.82 28.63 -9.10
CA PHE A 106 22.13 29.12 -10.29
C PHE A 106 22.64 30.51 -10.70
N PRO A 107 22.36 30.97 -11.94
CA PRO A 107 22.43 32.39 -12.29
C PRO A 107 21.61 33.25 -11.32
N PRO A 108 21.97 34.53 -11.15
CA PRO A 108 21.22 35.42 -10.26
C PRO A 108 19.81 35.63 -10.80
N LEU A 109 18.82 35.47 -9.92
CA LEU A 109 17.44 35.88 -10.21
C LEU A 109 17.33 37.42 -10.22
N PRO A 110 16.39 38.00 -10.99
CA PRO A 110 16.10 39.44 -10.93
C PRO A 110 15.81 39.93 -9.50
N LYS A 111 16.27 41.14 -9.15
CA LYS A 111 16.15 41.68 -7.77
C LYS A 111 14.70 41.83 -7.28
N ASP A 112 13.77 42.02 -8.20
CA ASP A 112 12.33 42.16 -7.98
C ASP A 112 11.58 40.81 -7.96
N THR A 113 12.29 39.68 -8.08
CA THR A 113 11.70 38.35 -8.00
C THR A 113 11.06 38.14 -6.63
N LYS A 114 9.75 37.90 -6.63
CA LYS A 114 8.97 37.56 -5.42
C LYS A 114 8.85 36.07 -5.20
N THR A 115 8.60 35.34 -6.27
CA THR A 115 8.46 33.88 -6.26
C THR A 115 9.18 33.25 -7.45
N PHE A 116 9.56 31.99 -7.29
CA PHE A 116 10.08 31.16 -8.37
C PHE A 116 9.71 29.69 -8.13
N ASP A 117 9.74 28.89 -9.19
CA ASP A 117 9.57 27.44 -9.14
C ASP A 117 10.93 26.77 -9.27
N PHE A 118 11.14 25.67 -8.55
CA PHE A 118 12.28 24.78 -8.73
C PHE A 118 11.81 23.55 -9.51
N ILE A 119 12.43 23.31 -10.67
CA ILE A 119 12.09 22.21 -11.57
C ILE A 119 13.36 21.40 -11.84
N GLU A 120 13.48 20.21 -11.25
CA GLU A 120 14.64 19.33 -11.45
C GLU A 120 14.69 18.74 -12.86
N GLY A 121 13.53 18.36 -13.41
CA GLY A 121 13.42 17.82 -14.75
C GLY A 121 11.97 17.63 -15.20
N ASN A 122 11.79 17.10 -16.41
CA ASN A 122 10.47 16.84 -16.99
C ASN A 122 10.00 15.39 -16.82
N ASP A 123 10.87 14.51 -16.36
CA ASP A 123 10.54 13.10 -16.18
C ASP A 123 9.53 12.88 -15.04
N LYS A 124 8.76 11.79 -15.16
CA LYS A 124 7.83 11.38 -14.11
C LYS A 124 8.63 11.07 -12.84
N GLY A 125 8.29 11.73 -11.74
CA GLY A 125 8.99 11.60 -10.46
C GLY A 125 10.12 12.63 -10.23
N ALA A 126 10.37 13.52 -11.19
CA ALA A 126 11.30 14.64 -11.01
C ALA A 126 10.89 15.53 -9.81
N PHE A 127 11.89 16.04 -9.10
CA PHE A 127 11.66 16.88 -7.93
C PHE A 127 11.22 18.28 -8.37
N LYS A 128 9.99 18.67 -7.99
CA LYS A 128 9.42 19.97 -8.33
C LYS A 128 8.87 20.63 -7.08
N VAL A 129 9.16 21.91 -6.90
CA VAL A 129 8.63 22.74 -5.81
C VAL A 129 8.18 24.07 -6.42
N TRP A 130 6.90 24.35 -6.32
CA TRP A 130 6.28 25.53 -6.93
C TRP A 130 6.02 26.63 -5.91
N GLY A 131 6.11 27.87 -6.37
CA GLY A 131 5.77 29.07 -5.63
C GLY A 131 6.68 29.30 -4.42
N ILE A 132 8.00 29.15 -4.56
CA ILE A 132 8.96 29.41 -3.48
C ILE A 132 9.04 30.92 -3.25
N HIS A 133 8.69 31.37 -2.05
CA HIS A 133 8.60 32.78 -1.68
C HIS A 133 9.95 33.37 -1.25
N LEU A 134 10.32 34.49 -1.87
CA LEU A 134 11.47 35.31 -1.50
C LEU A 134 11.08 36.58 -0.74
N ASP A 135 9.83 37.03 -0.87
CA ASP A 135 9.31 38.26 -0.26
C ASP A 135 8.92 38.12 1.22
N GLY A 136 8.99 36.90 1.77
CA GLY A 136 8.58 36.61 3.14
C GLY A 136 7.07 36.54 3.31
N GLU A 137 6.29 36.68 2.23
CA GLU A 137 4.87 36.38 2.26
C GLU A 137 4.65 34.87 2.39
N TYR A 138 3.51 34.52 2.98
CA TYR A 138 3.09 33.14 3.17
C TYR A 138 2.02 32.79 2.14
N PRO A 139 2.01 31.55 1.59
CA PRO A 139 0.94 31.10 0.73
C PRO A 139 -0.41 31.28 1.41
N LYS A 140 -1.43 31.68 0.66
CA LYS A 140 -2.80 31.78 1.16
C LYS A 140 -3.56 30.52 0.81
N SER A 141 -4.31 30.01 1.78
CA SER A 141 -5.30 28.98 1.49
C SER A 141 -6.55 29.58 0.87
N HIS A 142 -7.09 28.87 -0.10
CA HIS A 142 -8.40 29.17 -0.67
C HIS A 142 -9.52 28.34 -0.02
N LEU A 143 -9.17 27.37 0.84
CA LEU A 143 -10.14 26.51 1.51
C LEU A 143 -10.55 27.13 2.85
N THR A 144 -11.84 27.38 3.03
CA THR A 144 -12.40 27.75 4.33
C THR A 144 -12.28 26.59 5.31
N ASP A 145 -11.98 26.88 6.57
CA ASP A 145 -11.97 25.86 7.62
C ASP A 145 -13.29 25.12 7.70
N VAL A 146 -13.20 23.80 7.82
CA VAL A 146 -14.36 22.95 7.99
C VAL A 146 -14.71 22.92 9.47
N LYS A 147 -15.95 23.31 9.79
CA LYS A 147 -16.50 23.10 11.12
C LYS A 147 -16.68 21.60 11.33
N LEU A 148 -15.96 21.05 12.31
CA LEU A 148 -16.15 19.66 12.72
C LEU A 148 -17.60 19.43 13.18
N PRO A 149 -18.15 18.23 12.93
CA PRO A 149 -19.54 17.95 13.27
C PRO A 149 -19.79 17.99 14.77
N GLU A 150 -21.07 18.07 15.13
CA GLU A 150 -21.47 17.99 16.53
C GLU A 150 -21.18 16.61 17.12
N LYS A 151 -20.94 16.56 18.43
CA LYS A 151 -20.66 15.28 19.13
C LYS A 151 -21.81 14.26 19.00
N THR A 152 -23.01 14.75 18.73
CA THR A 152 -24.25 13.99 18.57
C THR A 152 -24.32 13.21 17.26
N LEU A 153 -23.45 13.48 16.27
CA LEU A 153 -23.39 12.72 15.01
C LEU A 153 -23.22 11.22 15.29
N THR A 154 -24.09 10.40 14.72
CA THR A 154 -24.09 8.93 14.81
C THR A 154 -23.89 8.30 13.45
N LEU A 155 -23.37 7.06 13.40
CA LEU A 155 -23.30 6.32 12.14
C LEU A 155 -24.70 6.00 11.63
N GLU A 156 -24.90 6.13 10.32
CA GLU A 156 -26.07 5.54 9.65
C GLU A 156 -26.00 4.02 9.77
N LYS A 157 -27.13 3.37 10.05
CA LYS A 157 -27.20 1.91 10.05
C LYS A 157 -26.94 1.41 8.62
N PRO A 158 -25.96 0.54 8.38
CA PRO A 158 -25.71 0.03 7.05
C PRO A 158 -26.84 -0.88 6.57
N GLU A 159 -27.20 -0.73 5.31
CA GLU A 159 -28.18 -1.55 4.62
C GLU A 159 -27.57 -2.10 3.33
N LEU A 160 -28.02 -3.29 2.93
CA LEU A 160 -27.70 -3.84 1.61
C LEU A 160 -28.53 -3.12 0.56
N LYS A 161 -27.86 -2.35 -0.29
CA LYS A 161 -28.45 -1.63 -1.41
C LYS A 161 -27.43 -1.54 -2.53
N SER A 162 -27.78 -2.06 -3.70
CA SER A 162 -27.00 -1.85 -4.91
C SER A 162 -27.16 -0.41 -5.41
N GLY A 163 -26.06 0.23 -5.75
CA GLY A 163 -26.06 1.56 -6.36
C GLY A 163 -24.67 2.03 -6.74
N ILE A 164 -24.60 2.84 -7.79
CA ILE A 164 -23.34 3.51 -8.19
C ILE A 164 -23.12 4.67 -7.24
N ALA A 165 -22.08 4.60 -6.41
CA ALA A 165 -21.61 5.73 -5.64
C ALA A 165 -20.70 6.60 -6.50
N THR A 166 -20.86 7.92 -6.40
CA THR A 166 -20.04 8.88 -7.15
C THR A 166 -19.15 9.65 -6.19
N LEU A 167 -17.84 9.61 -6.43
CA LEU A 167 -16.89 10.51 -5.80
C LEU A 167 -16.43 11.54 -6.83
N THR A 168 -16.66 12.81 -6.54
CA THR A 168 -16.07 13.92 -7.30
C THR A 168 -15.02 14.61 -6.43
N GLY A 169 -13.96 15.14 -7.02
CA GLY A 169 -13.05 15.92 -6.23
C GLY A 169 -12.20 16.89 -7.02
N LYS A 170 -11.51 17.75 -6.27
CA LYS A 170 -10.63 18.79 -6.81
C LYS A 170 -9.40 18.96 -5.93
N PHE A 171 -8.22 18.79 -6.52
CA PHE A 171 -6.95 19.16 -5.91
C PHE A 171 -6.73 20.66 -6.05
N ILE A 172 -6.89 21.40 -4.95
CA ILE A 172 -6.62 22.83 -4.88
C ILE A 172 -5.11 23.04 -4.89
N GLY A 173 -4.62 23.89 -5.81
CA GLY A 173 -3.19 24.10 -6.02
C GLY A 173 -2.52 23.01 -6.87
N TYR A 174 -3.29 22.18 -7.58
CA TYR A 174 -2.74 21.21 -8.53
C TYR A 174 -1.85 21.91 -9.58
N ARG A 175 -0.71 21.29 -9.87
CA ARG A 175 0.23 21.69 -10.92
C ARG A 175 0.58 20.47 -11.77
N GLU A 176 0.79 20.69 -13.06
CA GLU A 176 1.24 19.63 -13.97
C GLU A 176 2.60 19.07 -13.51
N GLY A 177 2.73 17.75 -13.46
CA GLY A 177 3.89 17.06 -12.88
C GLY A 177 3.75 16.72 -11.39
N MET A 178 2.59 17.00 -10.78
CA MET A 178 2.13 16.30 -9.57
C MET A 178 1.54 14.92 -9.96
N ASP A 179 0.73 14.31 -9.09
CA ASP A 179 0.07 13.03 -9.37
C ASP A 179 -0.98 13.17 -10.49
N ASP A 180 -0.63 12.79 -11.72
CA ASP A 180 -1.57 12.76 -12.86
C ASP A 180 -2.64 11.67 -12.74
N GLU A 181 -2.36 10.65 -11.93
CA GLU A 181 -3.24 9.53 -11.62
C GLU A 181 -3.20 9.24 -10.12
N VAL A 182 -4.38 9.01 -9.53
CA VAL A 182 -4.50 8.69 -8.12
C VAL A 182 -5.23 7.35 -7.96
N PRO A 183 -4.61 6.34 -7.34
CA PRO A 183 -5.30 5.10 -7.03
C PRO A 183 -6.26 5.31 -5.85
N ILE A 184 -7.43 4.72 -5.99
CA ILE A 184 -8.53 4.70 -5.03
C ILE A 184 -8.92 3.25 -4.79
N TRP A 185 -8.66 2.77 -3.57
CA TRP A 185 -8.91 1.39 -3.18
C TRP A 185 -10.30 1.26 -2.58
N VAL A 186 -11.06 0.30 -3.07
CA VAL A 186 -12.41 -0.02 -2.61
C VAL A 186 -12.42 -1.43 -2.08
N PHE A 187 -12.73 -1.61 -0.80
CA PHE A 187 -12.73 -2.94 -0.18
C PHE A 187 -13.97 -3.73 -0.61
N ASP A 188 -13.75 -4.89 -1.23
CA ASP A 188 -14.81 -5.80 -1.64
C ASP A 188 -15.07 -6.83 -0.54
N ILE A 189 -16.21 -6.66 0.12
CA ILE A 189 -16.65 -7.52 1.20
C ILE A 189 -16.98 -8.95 0.76
N LEU A 190 -17.37 -9.18 -0.51
CA LEU A 190 -17.76 -10.50 -1.02
C LEU A 190 -16.55 -11.38 -1.30
N THR A 191 -15.42 -10.78 -1.67
CA THR A 191 -14.18 -11.50 -1.96
C THR A 191 -13.13 -11.35 -0.86
N GLY A 192 -13.33 -10.41 0.07
CA GLY A 192 -12.34 -10.00 1.07
C GLY A 192 -11.13 -9.28 0.46
N GLY A 193 -11.23 -8.83 -0.79
CA GLY A 193 -10.18 -8.15 -1.52
C GLY A 193 -10.31 -6.62 -1.43
N ALA A 194 -9.42 -5.94 -2.16
CA ALA A 194 -9.55 -4.51 -2.43
C ALA A 194 -9.34 -4.27 -3.93
N ASP A 195 -10.31 -3.63 -4.55
CA ASP A 195 -10.25 -3.23 -5.96
C ASP A 195 -9.55 -1.87 -6.07
N GLN A 196 -8.45 -1.84 -6.84
CA GLN A 196 -7.78 -0.60 -7.18
C GLN A 196 -8.47 0.05 -8.38
N ASN A 197 -9.15 1.15 -8.13
CA ASN A 197 -9.63 2.06 -9.17
C ASN A 197 -8.58 3.15 -9.37
N THR A 198 -8.31 3.60 -10.59
CA THR A 198 -7.36 4.71 -10.82
C THR A 198 -8.10 5.84 -11.50
N VAL A 199 -8.08 7.03 -10.90
CA VAL A 199 -8.66 8.23 -11.49
C VAL A 199 -7.57 9.09 -12.11
N LYS A 200 -7.83 9.60 -13.30
CA LYS A 200 -6.99 10.61 -13.94
C LYS A 200 -7.36 11.99 -13.44
N ILE A 201 -6.36 12.78 -13.08
CA ILE A 201 -6.54 14.17 -12.66
C ILE A 201 -6.57 15.06 -13.91
N GLN A 202 -7.58 15.90 -14.02
CA GLN A 202 -7.71 16.87 -15.11
C GLN A 202 -6.74 18.05 -14.89
N PRO A 203 -6.40 18.83 -15.94
CA PRO A 203 -5.50 19.98 -15.80
C PRO A 203 -5.93 21.03 -14.76
N ASP A 204 -7.24 21.12 -14.47
CA ASP A 204 -7.80 22.01 -13.44
C ASP A 204 -7.79 21.40 -12.02
N GLY A 205 -7.19 20.22 -11.86
CA GLY A 205 -7.11 19.45 -10.61
C GLY A 205 -8.35 18.61 -10.32
N SER A 206 -9.37 18.59 -11.18
CA SER A 206 -10.61 17.84 -10.95
C SER A 206 -10.49 16.34 -11.27
N PHE A 207 -11.31 15.51 -10.61
CA PHE A 207 -11.45 14.09 -10.90
C PHE A 207 -12.85 13.57 -10.57
N LYS A 208 -13.18 12.39 -11.13
CA LYS A 208 -14.42 11.67 -10.86
C LYS A 208 -14.17 10.16 -10.81
N LEU A 209 -14.78 9.49 -9.83
CA LEU A 209 -14.89 8.05 -9.72
C LEU A 209 -16.37 7.66 -9.62
N GLU A 210 -16.76 6.63 -10.35
CA GLU A 210 -18.05 5.94 -10.20
C GLU A 210 -17.77 4.49 -9.86
N VAL A 211 -18.31 4.02 -8.73
CA VAL A 211 -18.08 2.66 -8.26
C VAL A 211 -19.38 2.01 -7.82
N PRO A 212 -19.71 0.79 -8.29
CA PRO A 212 -20.85 0.05 -7.78
C PRO A 212 -20.57 -0.42 -6.36
N LEU A 213 -21.47 -0.10 -5.43
CA LEU A 213 -21.39 -0.51 -4.03
C LEU A 213 -22.68 -1.23 -3.61
N LEU A 214 -22.55 -2.09 -2.59
CA LEU A 214 -23.67 -2.83 -2.00
C LEU A 214 -24.07 -2.29 -0.62
N HIS A 215 -23.24 -1.43 -0.02
CA HIS A 215 -23.45 -0.82 1.29
C HIS A 215 -22.56 0.43 1.42
N ILE A 216 -22.71 1.18 2.51
CA ILE A 216 -21.77 2.25 2.87
C ILE A 216 -20.37 1.63 3.01
N SER A 217 -19.44 2.02 2.15
CA SER A 217 -18.15 1.34 2.03
C SER A 217 -17.01 2.28 2.33
N ASN A 218 -16.01 1.78 3.05
CA ASN A 218 -14.74 2.48 3.21
C ASN A 218 -13.96 2.45 1.89
N VAL A 219 -13.41 3.60 1.53
CA VAL A 219 -12.59 3.81 0.33
C VAL A 219 -11.33 4.56 0.74
N VAL A 220 -10.20 4.23 0.12
CA VAL A 220 -8.89 4.84 0.43
C VAL A 220 -8.34 5.51 -0.82
N LEU A 221 -8.22 6.84 -0.78
CA LEU A 221 -7.52 7.61 -1.80
C LEU A 221 -6.05 7.70 -1.40
N SER A 222 -5.14 7.28 -2.29
CA SER A 222 -3.72 7.19 -1.98
C SER A 222 -2.82 7.62 -3.13
N GLY A 223 -2.60 8.94 -3.29
CA GLY A 223 -1.56 9.50 -4.16
C GLY A 223 -0.18 9.55 -3.49
N ASN A 224 0.83 10.07 -4.19
CA ASN A 224 2.18 10.24 -3.64
C ASN A 224 2.21 11.27 -2.50
N SER A 225 1.46 12.36 -2.66
CA SER A 225 1.43 13.46 -1.67
C SER A 225 0.19 13.44 -0.77
N THR A 226 -0.84 12.66 -1.11
CA THR A 226 -2.13 12.67 -0.39
C THR A 226 -2.60 11.26 -0.08
N HIS A 227 -2.92 11.01 1.19
CA HIS A 227 -3.53 9.77 1.64
C HIS A 227 -4.72 10.08 2.57
N THR A 228 -5.91 9.58 2.27
CA THR A 228 -7.09 9.73 3.13
C THR A 228 -8.07 8.58 2.96
N SER A 229 -8.71 8.20 4.07
CA SER A 229 -9.82 7.25 4.09
C SER A 229 -11.14 8.01 4.16
N LEU A 230 -12.12 7.56 3.38
CA LEU A 230 -13.46 8.14 3.32
C LEU A 230 -14.52 7.05 3.20
N TYR A 231 -15.78 7.44 3.32
CA TYR A 231 -16.94 6.57 3.13
C TYR A 231 -17.80 7.08 1.99
N LEU A 232 -18.20 6.14 1.12
CA LEU A 232 -19.12 6.38 0.01
C LEU A 232 -20.40 5.58 0.23
N LYS A 233 -21.53 6.13 -0.24
CA LYS A 233 -22.86 5.55 -0.09
C LYS A 233 -23.45 5.16 -1.45
N PRO A 234 -24.01 3.94 -1.61
CA PRO A 234 -24.58 3.48 -2.88
C PRO A 234 -25.68 4.42 -3.39
N GLY A 235 -25.53 4.88 -4.64
CA GLY A 235 -26.51 5.73 -5.32
C GLY A 235 -26.46 7.21 -4.91
N GLU A 236 -25.46 7.64 -4.13
CA GLU A 236 -25.29 9.03 -3.73
C GLU A 236 -23.94 9.60 -4.18
N THR A 237 -23.82 10.93 -4.13
CA THR A 237 -22.60 11.66 -4.51
C THR A 237 -21.92 12.24 -3.27
N THR A 238 -20.62 11.99 -3.15
CA THR A 238 -19.71 12.67 -2.23
C THR A 238 -18.75 13.52 -3.05
N SER A 239 -18.52 14.76 -2.63
CA SER A 239 -17.53 15.65 -3.26
C SER A 239 -16.42 15.98 -2.27
N VAL A 240 -15.17 16.13 -2.73
CA VAL A 240 -14.03 16.52 -1.89
C VAL A 240 -13.15 17.58 -2.53
N GLU A 241 -12.91 18.68 -1.82
CA GLU A 241 -11.83 19.61 -2.12
C GLU A 241 -10.59 19.25 -1.28
N ILE A 242 -9.44 19.11 -1.93
CA ILE A 242 -8.18 18.65 -1.32
C ILE A 242 -7.17 19.79 -1.36
N ASN A 243 -6.81 20.32 -0.19
CA ASN A 243 -5.92 21.48 -0.04
C ASN A 243 -4.44 21.05 -0.12
N MET A 244 -3.89 20.98 -1.33
CA MET A 244 -2.48 20.59 -1.52
C MET A 244 -1.49 21.50 -0.80
N PRO A 245 -1.66 22.84 -0.78
CA PRO A 245 -0.78 23.71 0.00
C PRO A 245 -0.69 23.33 1.48
N GLU A 246 -1.82 23.11 2.16
CA GLU A 246 -1.80 22.68 3.56
C GLU A 246 -1.20 21.27 3.72
N ILE A 247 -1.53 20.35 2.82
CA ILE A 247 -1.00 18.98 2.87
C ILE A 247 0.54 19.02 2.77
N CYS A 248 1.09 19.69 1.75
CA CYS A 248 2.53 19.80 1.56
C CYS A 248 3.21 20.55 2.73
N ARG A 249 2.61 21.64 3.23
CA ARG A 249 3.11 22.36 4.41
C ARG A 249 3.17 21.47 5.64
N SER A 250 2.07 20.76 5.94
CA SER A 250 1.97 19.90 7.13
C SER A 250 2.90 18.69 7.10
N GLN A 251 3.29 18.23 5.91
CA GLN A 251 4.27 17.15 5.71
C GLN A 251 5.72 17.65 5.71
N SER A 252 5.95 18.96 5.61
CA SER A 252 7.29 19.53 5.60
C SER A 252 7.92 19.52 6.99
N LYS A 253 9.19 19.16 7.09
CA LYS A 253 9.92 19.20 8.37
C LYS A 253 10.18 20.64 8.82
N ILE A 254 10.38 21.55 7.87
CA ILE A 254 10.57 22.98 8.12
C ILE A 254 9.23 23.70 8.29
N GLN A 255 8.28 23.50 7.38
CA GLN A 255 7.06 24.33 7.30
C GLN A 255 5.92 23.84 8.20
N SER A 256 5.93 22.60 8.71
CA SER A 256 4.85 22.06 9.56
C SER A 256 4.64 22.83 10.87
N SER A 257 5.71 23.46 11.40
CA SER A 257 5.67 24.29 12.62
C SER A 257 5.05 25.67 12.41
N LYS A 258 4.86 26.09 11.16
CA LYS A 258 4.33 27.40 10.78
C LYS A 258 2.80 27.38 10.83
N PRO A 259 2.11 28.53 10.79
CA PRO A 259 0.66 28.58 10.86
C PRO A 259 -0.01 27.71 9.78
N SER A 260 -1.12 27.09 10.16
CA SER A 260 -1.93 26.28 9.24
C SER A 260 -2.50 27.12 8.10
N LEU A 261 -2.59 26.53 6.91
CA LEU A 261 -3.30 27.03 5.74
C LEU A 261 -4.76 26.51 5.75
N GLY A 262 -5.33 26.32 6.93
CA GLY A 262 -6.68 25.85 7.14
C GLY A 262 -6.82 24.33 7.05
N THR A 263 -8.03 23.87 6.77
CA THR A 263 -8.36 22.44 6.66
C THR A 263 -7.71 21.77 5.43
N LYS A 264 -7.32 20.48 5.58
CA LYS A 264 -6.77 19.64 4.49
C LYS A 264 -7.82 19.17 3.50
N PHE A 265 -9.01 18.79 3.98
CA PHE A 265 -10.07 18.20 3.17
C PHE A 265 -11.41 18.84 3.46
N LYS A 266 -12.19 19.17 2.44
CA LYS A 266 -13.58 19.59 2.61
C LYS A 266 -14.50 18.70 1.81
N PHE A 267 -15.23 17.86 2.52
CA PHE A 267 -16.25 16.99 1.98
C PHE A 267 -17.62 17.68 1.97
N THR A 268 -18.39 17.45 0.91
CA THR A 268 -19.79 17.84 0.79
C THR A 268 -20.61 16.69 0.17
N GLY A 269 -21.93 16.77 0.26
CA GLY A 269 -22.82 15.71 -0.21
C GLY A 269 -22.96 14.57 0.81
N ALA A 270 -23.09 13.34 0.31
CA ALA A 270 -23.32 12.16 1.16
C ALA A 270 -22.17 11.93 2.15
N LEU A 271 -22.54 11.66 3.40
CA LEU A 271 -21.61 11.37 4.52
C LEU A 271 -20.56 12.46 4.77
N ALA A 272 -20.82 13.71 4.35
CA ALA A 272 -19.87 14.82 4.44
C ALA A 272 -19.36 15.05 5.86
N ASP A 273 -20.25 15.08 6.86
CA ASP A 273 -19.89 15.32 8.26
C ASP A 273 -18.93 14.26 8.81
N LEU A 274 -19.22 12.98 8.54
CA LEU A 274 -18.37 11.85 8.93
C LEU A 274 -17.01 11.94 8.24
N ASN A 275 -16.99 12.15 6.93
CA ASN A 275 -15.75 12.23 6.15
C ASN A 275 -14.89 13.44 6.57
N ASN A 276 -15.52 14.58 6.83
CA ASN A 276 -14.85 15.80 7.32
C ASN A 276 -14.21 15.58 8.70
N GLU A 277 -14.90 14.90 9.61
CA GLU A 277 -14.34 14.58 10.92
C GLU A 277 -13.11 13.65 10.80
N LEU A 278 -13.25 12.56 10.06
CA LEU A 278 -12.20 11.55 9.95
C LEU A 278 -10.94 12.06 9.25
N ALA A 279 -11.10 12.88 8.22
CA ALA A 279 -9.98 13.39 7.44
C ALA A 279 -9.24 14.56 8.12
N ASN A 280 -9.93 15.36 8.95
CA ASN A 280 -9.37 16.58 9.54
C ASN A 280 -9.15 16.51 11.05
N ASN A 281 -9.76 15.53 11.73
CA ASN A 281 -9.51 15.20 13.13
C ASN A 281 -9.25 13.69 13.28
N PRO A 282 -8.19 13.16 12.62
CA PRO A 282 -7.92 11.74 12.64
C PRO A 282 -7.47 11.31 14.04
N VAL A 283 -8.18 10.36 14.64
CA VAL A 283 -7.77 9.71 15.88
C VAL A 283 -7.18 8.35 15.59
N ILE A 284 -5.89 8.18 15.92
CA ILE A 284 -5.24 6.87 15.90
C ILE A 284 -5.70 6.10 17.14
N GLY A 285 -6.67 5.21 16.95
CA GLY A 285 -7.16 4.32 18.00
C GLY A 285 -6.09 3.35 18.55
N PRO A 286 -6.35 2.73 19.72
CA PRO A 286 -5.58 1.57 20.15
C PRO A 286 -5.67 0.46 19.09
N ALA A 287 -4.56 -0.22 18.83
CA ALA A 287 -4.48 -1.32 17.87
C ALA A 287 -3.88 -2.55 18.55
N PHE A 288 -4.31 -3.74 18.13
CA PHE A 288 -3.75 -5.00 18.64
C PHE A 288 -2.49 -5.43 17.90
N ALA A 289 -2.30 -4.92 16.68
CA ALA A 289 -1.09 -5.15 15.92
C ALA A 289 0.11 -4.45 16.60
N PRO A 290 1.24 -5.13 16.75
CA PRO A 290 2.46 -4.53 17.26
C PRO A 290 2.95 -3.42 16.34
N ARG A 291 3.49 -2.34 16.93
CA ARG A 291 3.96 -1.14 16.22
C ARG A 291 5.46 -1.15 15.95
N SER A 292 6.19 -2.09 16.54
CA SER A 292 7.62 -2.30 16.30
C SER A 292 7.97 -3.77 16.24
N GLN A 293 9.17 -4.07 15.74
CA GLN A 293 9.69 -5.44 15.71
C GLN A 293 9.88 -5.99 17.12
N GLU A 294 10.28 -5.15 18.09
CA GLU A 294 10.42 -5.54 19.49
C GLU A 294 9.06 -5.88 20.11
N GLU A 295 8.03 -5.05 19.88
CA GLU A 295 6.67 -5.34 20.34
C GLU A 295 6.15 -6.66 19.74
N TYR A 296 6.45 -6.92 18.47
CA TYR A 296 6.09 -8.16 17.80
C TYR A 296 6.80 -9.36 18.45
N GLN A 297 8.12 -9.30 18.64
CA GLN A 297 8.89 -10.37 19.26
C GLN A 297 8.43 -10.65 20.70
N GLN A 298 8.14 -9.60 21.47
CA GLN A 298 7.63 -9.75 22.82
C GLN A 298 6.25 -10.42 22.84
N MET A 299 5.31 -9.98 21.97
CA MET A 299 4.01 -10.63 21.83
C MET A 299 4.14 -12.11 21.49
N MET A 300 5.02 -12.46 20.54
CA MET A 300 5.27 -13.85 20.16
C MET A 300 5.82 -14.66 21.34
N LYS A 301 6.77 -14.10 22.09
CA LYS A 301 7.28 -14.73 23.30
C LYS A 301 6.18 -14.96 24.33
N ASP A 302 5.34 -13.96 24.60
CA ASP A 302 4.25 -14.04 25.58
C ASP A 302 3.28 -15.18 25.25
N ILE A 303 2.79 -15.24 24.01
CA ILE A 303 1.76 -16.22 23.63
C ILE A 303 2.29 -17.64 23.39
N SER A 304 3.61 -17.81 23.25
CA SER A 304 4.24 -19.08 22.90
C SER A 304 4.05 -20.20 23.93
N THR A 305 3.80 -19.84 25.20
CA THR A 305 3.67 -20.79 26.32
C THR A 305 2.30 -20.72 27.00
N MET A 306 1.36 -19.95 26.46
CA MET A 306 0.04 -19.79 27.05
C MET A 306 -0.83 -21.03 26.85
N THR A 307 -1.75 -21.27 27.78
CA THR A 307 -2.94 -22.09 27.50
C THR A 307 -3.94 -21.29 26.66
N ILE A 308 -4.93 -21.97 26.08
CA ILE A 308 -5.96 -21.30 25.28
C ILE A 308 -6.76 -20.27 26.09
N ASP A 309 -7.03 -20.54 27.38
CA ASP A 309 -7.72 -19.61 28.28
C ASP A 309 -6.84 -18.41 28.66
N GLN A 310 -5.55 -18.64 28.88
CA GLN A 310 -4.59 -17.55 29.10
C GLN A 310 -4.50 -16.65 27.87
N TYR A 311 -4.51 -17.24 26.67
CA TYR A 311 -4.52 -16.50 25.41
C TYR A 311 -5.82 -15.68 25.23
N LYS A 312 -7.00 -16.25 25.53
CA LYS A 312 -8.28 -15.51 25.55
C LYS A 312 -8.19 -14.32 26.51
N THR A 313 -7.73 -14.57 27.74
CA THR A 313 -7.62 -13.58 28.81
C THR A 313 -6.68 -12.44 28.41
N TYR A 314 -5.51 -12.77 27.84
CA TYR A 314 -4.53 -11.82 27.37
C TYR A 314 -5.12 -10.81 26.36
N TRP A 315 -5.87 -11.28 25.36
CA TRP A 315 -6.49 -10.40 24.37
C TRP A 315 -7.71 -9.65 24.91
N MET A 316 -8.51 -10.27 25.78
CA MET A 316 -9.63 -9.62 26.45
C MET A 316 -9.19 -8.48 27.36
N GLU A 317 -8.09 -8.64 28.11
CA GLU A 317 -7.53 -7.54 28.91
C GLU A 317 -7.04 -6.38 28.05
N LYS A 318 -6.39 -6.67 26.91
CA LYS A 318 -5.98 -5.63 25.95
C LYS A 318 -7.20 -4.92 25.35
N TYR A 319 -8.26 -5.65 25.05
CA TYR A 319 -9.54 -5.11 24.60
C TYR A 319 -10.14 -4.13 25.61
N GLN A 320 -10.26 -4.52 26.88
CA GLN A 320 -10.83 -3.65 27.90
C GLN A 320 -9.99 -2.38 28.11
N LYS A 321 -8.66 -2.51 28.20
CA LYS A 321 -7.74 -1.36 28.29
C LYS A 321 -7.86 -0.42 27.08
N ALA A 322 -8.06 -0.98 25.89
CA ALA A 322 -8.27 -0.22 24.66
C ALA A 322 -9.62 0.52 24.66
N ARG A 323 -10.70 -0.13 25.10
CA ARG A 323 -12.02 0.49 25.25
C ARG A 323 -12.01 1.66 26.22
N GLU A 324 -11.41 1.49 27.40
CA GLU A 324 -11.29 2.56 28.39
C GLU A 324 -10.56 3.79 27.82
N LYS A 325 -9.55 3.57 26.97
CA LYS A 325 -8.84 4.67 26.28
C LYS A 325 -9.77 5.38 25.30
N ILE A 326 -10.55 4.63 24.52
CA ILE A 326 -11.55 5.20 23.60
C ILE A 326 -12.57 6.02 24.39
N ASP A 327 -13.13 5.47 25.48
CA ASP A 327 -14.16 6.13 26.30
C ASP A 327 -13.70 7.46 26.89
N LYS A 328 -12.40 7.60 27.19
CA LYS A 328 -11.79 8.84 27.69
C LYS A 328 -11.51 9.89 26.60
N LEU A 329 -11.61 9.55 25.31
CA LEU A 329 -11.41 10.51 24.23
C LEU A 329 -12.46 11.62 24.28
N THR A 330 -12.01 12.87 24.19
CA THR A 330 -12.88 14.05 24.05
C THR A 330 -12.65 14.70 22.69
N GLY A 331 -13.62 15.50 22.22
CA GLY A 331 -13.50 16.20 20.93
C GLY A 331 -13.80 15.35 19.69
N ILE A 332 -14.40 14.16 19.87
CA ILE A 332 -14.88 13.30 18.78
C ILE A 332 -16.40 13.08 18.90
N SER A 333 -17.04 12.79 17.78
CA SER A 333 -18.45 12.42 17.68
C SER A 333 -18.74 10.99 18.16
N ASN A 334 -20.03 10.70 18.36
CA ASN A 334 -20.48 9.33 18.62
C ASN A 334 -20.18 8.41 17.44
N ALA A 335 -20.24 8.92 16.20
CA ALA A 335 -19.93 8.18 14.98
C ALA A 335 -18.47 7.73 14.95
N GLN A 336 -17.51 8.64 15.13
CA GLN A 336 -16.09 8.30 15.16
C GLN A 336 -15.75 7.37 16.32
N ARG A 337 -16.36 7.57 17.50
CA ARG A 337 -16.22 6.67 18.65
C ARG A 337 -16.74 5.26 18.34
N GLN A 338 -17.87 5.16 17.63
CA GLN A 338 -18.43 3.87 17.22
C GLN A 338 -17.51 3.17 16.21
N LEU A 339 -16.93 3.89 15.24
CA LEU A 339 -15.93 3.34 14.30
C LEU A 339 -14.70 2.75 15.02
N LEU A 340 -14.18 3.46 16.03
CA LEU A 340 -13.06 2.95 16.84
C LEU A 340 -13.43 1.65 17.57
N ASN A 341 -14.65 1.57 18.11
CA ASN A 341 -15.15 0.35 18.77
C ASN A 341 -15.42 -0.80 17.79
N ILE A 342 -15.94 -0.52 16.59
CA ILE A 342 -16.14 -1.51 15.52
C ILE A 342 -14.80 -2.15 15.16
N ARG A 343 -13.75 -1.34 14.92
CA ARG A 343 -12.40 -1.84 14.66
C ARG A 343 -11.87 -2.68 15.82
N LEU A 344 -12.03 -2.22 17.05
CA LEU A 344 -11.53 -2.92 18.23
C LEU A 344 -12.22 -4.29 18.46
N LYS A 345 -13.53 -4.36 18.20
CA LYS A 345 -14.30 -5.61 18.23
C LYS A 345 -13.85 -6.58 17.13
N HIS A 346 -13.62 -6.07 15.92
CA HIS A 346 -13.06 -6.84 14.81
C HIS A 346 -11.67 -7.39 15.15
N ASP A 347 -10.74 -6.55 15.61
CA ASP A 347 -9.38 -6.96 16.00
C ASP A 347 -9.42 -8.08 17.06
N LEU A 348 -10.28 -7.96 18.08
CA LEU A 348 -10.42 -9.00 19.11
C LEU A 348 -10.99 -10.31 18.53
N ALA A 349 -12.05 -10.24 17.73
CA ALA A 349 -12.63 -11.41 17.10
C ALA A 349 -11.59 -12.14 16.23
N GLU A 350 -10.80 -11.39 15.45
CA GLU A 350 -9.70 -11.96 14.67
C GLU A 350 -8.65 -12.64 15.56
N LYS A 351 -8.24 -12.04 16.68
CA LYS A 351 -7.26 -12.66 17.60
C LYS A 351 -7.77 -13.95 18.23
N LEU A 352 -9.06 -14.02 18.58
CA LEU A 352 -9.67 -15.23 19.14
C LEU A 352 -9.82 -16.33 18.08
N LEU A 353 -10.17 -15.97 16.84
CA LEU A 353 -10.29 -16.94 15.73
C LEU A 353 -8.92 -17.45 15.23
N SER A 354 -7.84 -16.72 15.49
CA SER A 354 -6.46 -17.03 15.04
C SER A 354 -5.57 -17.64 16.13
N TYR A 355 -6.16 -18.42 17.06
CA TYR A 355 -5.42 -19.08 18.16
C TYR A 355 -4.29 -20.03 17.69
N SER A 356 -4.30 -20.49 16.44
CA SER A 356 -3.18 -21.22 15.83
C SER A 356 -1.86 -20.43 15.81
N MET A 357 -1.93 -19.11 15.97
CA MET A 357 -0.77 -18.22 16.15
C MET A 357 0.09 -18.64 17.36
N MET A 358 -0.48 -19.29 18.37
CA MET A 358 0.26 -19.83 19.51
C MET A 358 1.29 -20.89 19.10
N GLU A 359 0.94 -21.77 18.15
CA GLU A 359 1.88 -22.78 17.62
C GLU A 359 2.99 -22.09 16.83
N TYR A 360 2.63 -21.14 15.98
CA TYR A 360 3.61 -20.35 15.23
C TYR A 360 4.57 -19.62 16.17
N ALA A 361 4.05 -19.04 17.25
CA ALA A 361 4.85 -18.40 18.29
C ALA A 361 5.77 -19.37 19.03
N TYR A 362 5.29 -20.56 19.38
CA TYR A 362 6.10 -21.62 19.97
C TYR A 362 7.26 -22.02 19.05
N ARG A 363 6.99 -22.23 17.76
CA ARG A 363 8.01 -22.57 16.76
C ARG A 363 9.06 -21.47 16.64
N GLN A 364 8.64 -20.22 16.52
CA GLN A 364 9.55 -19.07 16.39
C GLN A 364 10.45 -18.92 17.63
N THR A 365 9.87 -18.94 18.82
CA THR A 365 10.62 -18.77 20.08
C THR A 365 11.64 -19.90 20.31
N ASN A 366 11.37 -21.11 19.79
CA ASN A 366 12.25 -22.27 19.93
C ASN A 366 13.09 -22.58 18.69
N ASN A 367 13.07 -21.72 17.66
CA ASN A 367 13.75 -21.92 16.38
C ASN A 367 13.42 -23.26 15.69
N ILE A 368 12.18 -23.72 15.80
CA ILE A 368 11.72 -24.98 15.21
C ILE A 368 11.22 -24.72 13.79
N PRO A 369 11.76 -25.41 12.76
CA PRO A 369 11.26 -25.30 11.40
C PRO A 369 9.77 -25.62 11.28
N ARG A 370 9.10 -25.03 10.28
CA ARG A 370 7.65 -25.18 10.06
C ARG A 370 7.23 -26.64 9.89
N ASP A 371 8.04 -27.43 9.19
CA ASP A 371 7.71 -28.81 8.81
C ASP A 371 8.22 -29.85 9.81
N SER A 372 8.88 -29.41 10.89
CA SER A 372 9.33 -30.30 11.96
C SER A 372 8.16 -30.71 12.86
N VAL A 373 8.18 -31.97 13.29
CA VAL A 373 7.26 -32.50 14.30
C VAL A 373 7.48 -31.76 15.61
N LEU A 374 6.39 -31.35 16.26
CA LEU A 374 6.45 -30.76 17.59
C LEU A 374 6.28 -31.88 18.63
N THR A 375 7.33 -32.18 19.38
CA THR A 375 7.32 -33.23 20.42
C THR A 375 6.75 -32.74 21.74
N ASP A 376 7.03 -31.49 22.10
CA ASP A 376 6.75 -30.93 23.44
C ASP A 376 5.68 -29.82 23.44
N TYR A 377 5.03 -29.61 22.30
CA TYR A 377 3.95 -28.62 22.15
C TYR A 377 2.58 -29.28 22.32
N VAL A 378 1.81 -28.82 23.30
CA VAL A 378 0.41 -29.21 23.44
C VAL A 378 -0.45 -28.25 22.63
N LYS A 379 -1.00 -28.74 21.52
CA LYS A 379 -1.88 -27.93 20.66
C LYS A 379 -3.13 -27.50 21.44
N PRO A 380 -3.48 -26.20 21.45
CA PRO A 380 -4.70 -25.74 22.08
C PRO A 380 -5.92 -26.31 21.35
N VAL A 381 -6.86 -26.83 22.13
CA VAL A 381 -8.14 -27.36 21.66
C VAL A 381 -9.22 -26.44 22.23
N PRO A 382 -9.71 -25.44 21.47
CA PRO A 382 -10.81 -24.62 21.95
C PRO A 382 -12.12 -25.43 21.94
N ASP A 383 -13.03 -25.04 22.81
CA ASP A 383 -14.42 -25.49 22.81
C ASP A 383 -15.37 -24.31 22.50
N ALA A 384 -16.68 -24.56 22.53
CA ALA A 384 -17.67 -23.51 22.31
C ALA A 384 -17.58 -22.38 23.36
N GLU A 385 -17.16 -22.67 24.60
CA GLU A 385 -17.05 -21.69 25.67
C GLU A 385 -15.88 -20.73 25.42
N TYR A 386 -14.78 -21.20 24.82
CA TYR A 386 -13.72 -20.29 24.37
C TYR A 386 -14.27 -19.18 23.46
N PHE A 387 -15.20 -19.51 22.55
CA PHE A 387 -15.80 -18.56 21.61
C PHE A 387 -17.05 -17.82 22.12
N SER A 388 -17.43 -17.98 23.40
CA SER A 388 -18.67 -17.41 23.99
C SER A 388 -18.79 -15.87 23.90
N SER A 389 -17.68 -15.17 23.67
CA SER A 389 -17.65 -13.72 23.48
C SER A 389 -17.95 -13.25 22.04
N LEU A 390 -17.85 -14.13 21.04
CA LEU A 390 -18.08 -13.75 19.64
C LEU A 390 -19.47 -13.12 19.39
N PRO A 391 -20.59 -13.62 19.95
CA PRO A 391 -21.88 -12.99 19.78
C PRO A 391 -21.90 -11.49 20.14
N GLU A 392 -21.29 -11.08 21.26
CA GLU A 392 -21.25 -9.67 21.67
C GLU A 392 -20.35 -8.82 20.72
N LEU A 393 -19.30 -9.44 20.20
CA LEU A 393 -18.35 -8.77 19.33
C LEU A 393 -18.92 -8.53 17.94
N ILE A 394 -19.62 -9.50 17.34
CA ILE A 394 -19.91 -9.48 15.90
C ILE A 394 -21.38 -9.68 15.51
N SER A 395 -22.31 -9.81 16.48
CA SER A 395 -23.76 -10.01 16.19
C SER A 395 -24.37 -8.86 15.38
N ASP A 396 -24.01 -7.61 15.67
CA ASP A 396 -24.38 -6.47 14.85
C ASP A 396 -23.43 -6.31 13.65
N GLY A 397 -23.36 -7.37 12.85
CA GLY A 397 -22.49 -7.45 11.68
C GLY A 397 -22.77 -6.38 10.63
N SER A 398 -23.94 -5.72 10.69
CA SER A 398 -24.28 -4.64 9.77
C SER A 398 -23.32 -3.46 9.90
N TYR A 399 -22.96 -3.04 11.13
CA TYR A 399 -21.98 -1.97 11.32
C TYR A 399 -20.54 -2.40 11.06
N MET A 400 -20.24 -3.70 11.06
CA MET A 400 -18.89 -4.19 10.79
C MET A 400 -18.40 -3.81 9.40
N VAL A 401 -19.30 -3.58 8.43
CA VAL A 401 -18.95 -3.17 7.07
C VAL A 401 -18.29 -1.79 6.99
N TYR A 402 -18.40 -0.96 8.03
CA TYR A 402 -17.62 0.27 8.12
C TYR A 402 -16.11 -0.02 8.23
N ASN A 403 -15.73 -1.17 8.78
CA ASN A 403 -14.35 -1.61 8.74
C ASN A 403 -14.07 -2.31 7.40
N GLY A 404 -13.24 -1.70 6.55
CA GLY A 404 -12.84 -2.27 5.25
C GLY A 404 -12.19 -3.67 5.35
N SER A 405 -11.73 -4.07 6.55
CA SER A 405 -11.18 -5.41 6.81
C SER A 405 -12.23 -6.45 7.20
N PHE A 406 -13.54 -6.14 7.17
CA PHE A 406 -14.57 -7.09 7.58
C PHE A 406 -14.62 -8.36 6.71
N GLY A 407 -14.28 -8.26 5.43
CA GLY A 407 -14.15 -9.44 4.56
C GLY A 407 -13.09 -10.45 5.05
N TYR A 408 -12.02 -10.01 5.71
CA TYR A 408 -11.07 -10.91 6.36
C TYR A 408 -11.67 -11.62 7.57
N LEU A 409 -12.52 -10.94 8.35
CA LEU A 409 -13.22 -11.57 9.46
C LEU A 409 -14.18 -12.66 8.98
N LEU A 410 -14.89 -12.44 7.87
CA LEU A 410 -15.71 -13.48 7.22
C LEU A 410 -14.86 -14.69 6.82
N GLN A 411 -13.64 -14.45 6.30
CA GLN A 411 -12.68 -15.50 5.99
C GLN A 411 -12.26 -16.28 7.24
N TYR A 412 -11.89 -15.60 8.33
CA TYR A 412 -11.53 -16.26 9.58
C TYR A 412 -12.68 -17.09 10.14
N LEU A 413 -13.90 -16.56 10.14
CA LEU A 413 -15.10 -17.28 10.58
C LEU A 413 -15.37 -18.53 9.74
N ARG A 414 -15.14 -18.49 8.42
CA ARG A 414 -15.33 -19.64 7.53
C ARG A 414 -14.34 -20.78 7.81
N TYR A 415 -13.11 -20.46 8.19
CA TYR A 415 -12.05 -21.47 8.41
C TYR A 415 -11.79 -21.77 9.88
N ALA A 416 -12.55 -21.16 10.79
CA ALA A 416 -12.41 -21.38 12.22
C ALA A 416 -12.77 -22.81 12.60
N ASN A 417 -11.89 -23.45 13.37
CA ASN A 417 -12.16 -24.74 13.99
C ASN A 417 -12.74 -24.50 15.39
N PHE A 418 -14.07 -24.46 15.47
CA PHE A 418 -14.83 -24.21 16.70
C PHE A 418 -14.89 -25.39 17.66
N THR A 419 -14.57 -26.61 17.17
CA THR A 419 -14.64 -27.84 17.97
C THR A 419 -13.29 -28.27 18.54
N GLY A 420 -12.20 -27.67 18.04
CA GLY A 420 -10.82 -28.05 18.35
C GLY A 420 -10.42 -29.44 17.85
N LYS A 421 -11.33 -30.20 17.22
CA LYS A 421 -11.02 -31.53 16.67
C LYS A 421 -10.02 -31.41 15.53
N GLU A 422 -9.11 -32.36 15.43
CA GLU A 422 -8.11 -32.36 14.37
C GLU A 422 -8.79 -32.47 13.00
N ILE A 423 -8.48 -31.52 12.10
CA ILE A 423 -8.94 -31.53 10.71
C ILE A 423 -7.78 -32.06 9.87
N LYS A 424 -7.92 -33.30 9.38
CA LYS A 424 -6.99 -33.89 8.40
C LYS A 424 -7.59 -33.72 7.02
N LEU A 425 -6.86 -33.06 6.14
CA LEU A 425 -7.23 -32.89 4.72
C LEU A 425 -6.25 -33.67 3.86
N ASN A 426 -6.77 -34.53 3.01
CA ASN A 426 -6.01 -35.14 1.93
C ASN A 426 -5.87 -34.14 0.76
N SER A 427 -4.93 -34.39 -0.14
CA SER A 427 -4.74 -33.56 -1.33
C SER A 427 -6.04 -33.50 -2.15
N GLY A 428 -6.52 -32.29 -2.44
CA GLY A 428 -7.76 -32.04 -3.18
C GLY A 428 -9.04 -32.00 -2.34
N GLU A 429 -8.99 -32.29 -1.04
CA GLU A 429 -10.15 -32.15 -0.16
C GLU A 429 -10.43 -30.68 0.19
N GLN A 430 -11.71 -30.31 0.21
CA GLN A 430 -12.15 -28.99 0.66
C GLN A 430 -12.15 -28.93 2.19
N PHE A 431 -11.85 -27.75 2.73
CA PHE A 431 -11.99 -27.51 4.17
C PHE A 431 -13.45 -27.75 4.61
N PRO A 432 -13.72 -28.42 5.75
CA PRO A 432 -15.07 -28.73 6.17
C PRO A 432 -15.93 -27.48 6.37
N ASP A 433 -17.21 -27.57 6.04
CA ASP A 433 -18.16 -26.49 6.32
C ASP A 433 -18.46 -26.44 7.83
N ASN A 434 -18.04 -25.37 8.49
CA ASN A 434 -18.19 -25.15 9.93
C ASN A 434 -19.48 -24.41 10.30
N THR A 435 -20.42 -24.24 9.37
CA THR A 435 -21.63 -23.42 9.59
C THR A 435 -22.44 -23.88 10.79
N THR A 436 -22.61 -25.19 11.01
CA THR A 436 -23.34 -25.73 12.18
C THR A 436 -22.69 -25.32 13.50
N ASP A 437 -21.35 -25.41 13.60
CA ASP A 437 -20.64 -25.04 14.81
C ASP A 437 -20.72 -23.53 15.06
N LEU A 438 -20.62 -22.73 13.99
CA LEU A 438 -20.79 -21.29 14.08
C LEU A 438 -22.20 -20.91 14.55
N ILE A 439 -23.24 -21.59 14.07
CA ILE A 439 -24.63 -21.38 14.56
C ILE A 439 -24.73 -21.66 16.05
N GLN A 440 -24.08 -22.73 16.54
CA GLN A 440 -24.06 -23.06 17.96
C GLN A 440 -23.38 -21.96 18.79
N VAL A 441 -22.24 -21.43 18.32
CA VAL A 441 -21.51 -20.34 18.99
C VAL A 441 -22.31 -19.04 18.96
N MET A 442 -22.92 -18.70 17.82
CA MET A 442 -23.64 -17.45 17.62
C MET A 442 -25.05 -17.46 18.21
N GLY A 443 -25.63 -18.64 18.46
CA GLY A 443 -27.01 -18.81 18.94
C GLY A 443 -28.07 -18.46 17.89
N THR A 444 -27.68 -18.28 16.62
CA THR A 444 -28.56 -17.93 15.51
C THR A 444 -27.92 -18.33 14.18
N ASP A 445 -28.74 -18.51 13.17
CA ASP A 445 -28.37 -18.74 11.77
C ASP A 445 -28.84 -17.59 10.84
N LYS A 446 -29.33 -16.48 11.42
CA LYS A 446 -29.97 -15.38 10.68
C LYS A 446 -29.25 -14.05 10.83
N GLY A 447 -29.60 -13.14 9.93
CA GLY A 447 -29.18 -11.75 9.97
C GLY A 447 -27.97 -11.46 9.09
N PHE A 448 -27.57 -10.19 9.07
CA PHE A 448 -26.60 -9.65 8.13
C PHE A 448 -25.29 -10.45 8.06
N LEU A 449 -24.75 -10.88 9.22
CA LEU A 449 -23.52 -11.67 9.26
C LEU A 449 -23.64 -12.99 8.48
N PHE A 450 -24.74 -13.72 8.67
CA PHE A 450 -24.97 -15.00 8.00
C PHE A 450 -25.29 -14.82 6.52
N ASP A 451 -26.03 -13.77 6.15
CA ASP A 451 -26.24 -13.41 4.74
C ASP A 451 -24.90 -13.16 4.02
N MET A 452 -24.00 -12.38 4.65
CA MET A 452 -22.67 -12.12 4.11
C MET A 452 -21.79 -13.37 4.06
N LEU A 453 -21.83 -14.21 5.10
CA LEU A 453 -21.07 -15.47 5.15
C LEU A 453 -21.52 -16.49 4.08
N ALA A 454 -22.81 -16.54 3.78
CA ALA A 454 -23.36 -17.37 2.71
C ALA A 454 -22.90 -16.86 1.34
N ALA A 455 -23.02 -15.55 1.10
CA ALA A 455 -22.55 -14.92 -0.14
C ALA A 455 -21.03 -15.09 -0.33
N TYR A 456 -20.23 -14.88 0.72
CA TYR A 456 -18.77 -15.03 0.69
C TYR A 456 -18.32 -16.46 0.32
N ARG A 457 -19.00 -17.49 0.85
CA ARG A 457 -18.74 -18.90 0.50
C ARG A 457 -18.96 -19.16 -0.98
N ILE A 458 -20.01 -18.60 -1.57
CA ILE A 458 -20.32 -18.74 -3.00
C ILE A 458 -19.31 -17.92 -3.85
N ALA A 459 -19.04 -16.68 -3.46
CA ALA A 459 -18.10 -15.78 -4.14
C ALA A 459 -16.69 -16.36 -4.24
N THR A 460 -16.28 -17.22 -3.29
CA THR A 460 -14.97 -17.87 -3.32
C THR A 460 -14.76 -18.70 -4.59
N SER A 461 -15.80 -19.42 -5.06
CA SER A 461 -15.73 -20.18 -6.31
C SER A 461 -15.38 -19.27 -7.48
N ILE A 462 -16.03 -18.10 -7.54
CA ILE A 462 -15.82 -17.11 -8.60
C ILE A 462 -14.40 -16.51 -8.48
N LYS A 463 -13.95 -16.18 -7.27
CA LYS A 463 -12.60 -15.68 -6.98
C LYS A 463 -11.50 -16.66 -7.42
N GLU A 464 -11.78 -17.96 -7.33
CA GLU A 464 -10.90 -19.04 -7.78
C GLU A 464 -11.06 -19.38 -9.27
N PHE A 465 -11.77 -18.54 -10.03
CA PHE A 465 -12.05 -18.69 -11.46
C PHE A 465 -12.89 -19.94 -11.81
N ASN A 466 -13.73 -20.39 -10.88
CA ASN A 466 -14.68 -21.47 -11.09
C ASN A 466 -16.11 -20.90 -11.21
N PRO A 467 -16.69 -20.83 -12.42
CA PRO A 467 -18.09 -20.43 -12.60
C PRO A 467 -19.02 -21.27 -11.75
N LEU A 468 -20.10 -20.66 -11.26
CA LEU A 468 -21.03 -21.32 -10.36
C LEU A 468 -21.70 -22.52 -11.04
N ASN A 469 -21.68 -23.66 -10.35
CA ASN A 469 -22.43 -24.86 -10.74
C ASN A 469 -23.92 -24.77 -10.33
N GLU A 470 -24.73 -25.75 -10.73
CA GLU A 470 -26.18 -25.76 -10.46
C GLU A 470 -26.52 -25.67 -8.96
N GLN A 471 -25.77 -26.38 -8.10
CA GLN A 471 -25.99 -26.35 -6.66
C GLN A 471 -25.65 -24.97 -6.07
N GLN A 472 -24.57 -24.35 -6.51
CA GLN A 472 -24.18 -23.00 -6.08
C GLN A 472 -25.17 -21.95 -6.61
N LEU A 473 -25.69 -22.11 -7.82
CA LEU A 473 -26.75 -21.25 -8.35
C LEU A 473 -28.04 -21.38 -7.55
N ALA A 474 -28.43 -22.60 -7.14
CA ALA A 474 -29.56 -22.81 -6.25
C ALA A 474 -29.37 -22.09 -4.91
N LYS A 475 -28.21 -22.25 -4.25
CA LYS A 475 -27.86 -21.51 -3.02
C LYS A 475 -27.83 -19.99 -3.22
N THR A 476 -27.39 -19.52 -4.38
CA THR A 476 -27.39 -18.09 -4.73
C THR A 476 -28.81 -17.53 -4.77
N ASN A 477 -29.79 -18.34 -5.21
CA ASN A 477 -31.20 -17.92 -5.26
C ASN A 477 -31.83 -17.76 -3.87
N GLU A 478 -31.24 -18.35 -2.82
CA GLU A 478 -31.69 -18.25 -1.43
C GLU A 478 -31.14 -17.01 -0.72
N LEU A 479 -30.14 -16.34 -1.30
CA LEU A 479 -29.54 -15.13 -0.72
C LEU A 479 -30.51 -13.94 -0.74
N ASN A 480 -30.19 -12.94 0.09
CA ASN A 480 -30.74 -11.59 -0.03
C ASN A 480 -30.69 -11.12 -1.50
N PRO A 481 -31.75 -10.47 -2.04
CA PRO A 481 -31.81 -10.05 -3.44
C PRO A 481 -30.60 -9.25 -3.93
N VAL A 482 -30.08 -8.33 -3.12
CA VAL A 482 -28.91 -7.51 -3.47
C VAL A 482 -27.64 -8.36 -3.59
N LEU A 483 -27.43 -9.29 -2.66
CA LEU A 483 -26.29 -10.21 -2.71
C LEU A 483 -26.41 -11.21 -3.86
N LYS A 484 -27.62 -11.74 -4.10
CA LYS A 484 -27.93 -12.61 -5.23
C LYS A 484 -27.54 -11.94 -6.54
N GLU A 485 -28.03 -10.72 -6.79
CA GLU A 485 -27.73 -9.97 -8.01
C GLU A 485 -26.23 -9.72 -8.15
N ALA A 486 -25.55 -9.32 -7.08
CA ALA A 486 -24.11 -9.12 -7.08
C ALA A 486 -23.33 -10.39 -7.45
N ILE A 487 -23.66 -11.53 -6.81
CA ILE A 487 -23.02 -12.83 -7.08
C ILE A 487 -23.26 -13.28 -8.52
N LEU A 488 -24.48 -13.13 -9.04
CA LEU A 488 -24.79 -13.47 -10.43
C LEU A 488 -24.01 -12.58 -11.41
N ALA A 489 -23.92 -11.27 -11.15
CA ALA A 489 -23.12 -10.34 -11.96
C ALA A 489 -21.63 -10.69 -11.93
N MET A 490 -21.09 -11.04 -10.76
CA MET A 490 -19.71 -11.53 -10.62
C MET A 490 -19.48 -12.82 -11.43
N ASN A 491 -20.42 -13.76 -11.40
CA ASN A 491 -20.33 -15.02 -12.14
C ASN A 491 -20.36 -14.79 -13.66
N GLU A 492 -21.25 -13.91 -14.15
CA GLU A 492 -21.29 -13.56 -15.56
C GLU A 492 -20.03 -12.82 -16.02
N LYS A 493 -19.52 -11.90 -15.20
CA LYS A 493 -18.22 -11.25 -15.46
C LYS A 493 -17.09 -12.27 -15.54
N LEU A 494 -17.05 -13.25 -14.63
CA LEU A 494 -16.06 -14.33 -14.70
C LEU A 494 -16.18 -15.13 -15.99
N LYS A 495 -17.39 -15.51 -16.41
CA LYS A 495 -17.60 -16.25 -17.67
C LYS A 495 -17.10 -15.44 -18.88
N GLN A 496 -17.34 -14.12 -18.89
CA GLN A 496 -16.80 -13.22 -19.91
C GLN A 496 -15.28 -13.17 -19.89
N THR A 497 -14.66 -13.00 -18.71
CA THR A 497 -13.21 -13.05 -18.54
C THR A 497 -12.60 -14.35 -19.05
N ILE A 498 -13.22 -15.49 -18.74
CA ILE A 498 -12.78 -16.81 -19.23
C ILE A 498 -12.83 -16.87 -20.77
N GLU A 499 -13.88 -16.32 -21.39
CA GLU A 499 -14.02 -16.28 -22.84
C GLU A 499 -13.01 -15.31 -23.51
N GLU A 500 -12.72 -14.17 -22.88
CA GLU A 500 -11.69 -13.24 -23.31
C GLU A 500 -10.29 -13.84 -23.19
N ASN A 501 -10.03 -14.57 -22.10
CA ASN A 501 -8.76 -15.26 -21.87
C ASN A 501 -8.45 -16.27 -22.97
N LYS A 502 -9.45 -16.95 -23.52
CA LYS A 502 -9.26 -17.86 -24.67
C LYS A 502 -8.74 -17.16 -25.93
N LYS A 503 -8.92 -15.83 -26.04
CA LYS A 503 -8.49 -15.01 -27.18
C LYS A 503 -7.11 -14.40 -26.99
N LYS A 504 -6.58 -14.40 -25.76
CA LYS A 504 -5.25 -13.83 -25.46
C LYS A 504 -4.16 -14.74 -26.01
N SER A 505 -3.00 -14.14 -26.30
CA SER A 505 -1.81 -14.83 -26.83
C SER A 505 -0.54 -14.23 -26.24
N GLY A 506 0.62 -14.78 -26.57
CA GLY A 506 1.91 -14.34 -26.01
C GLY A 506 2.27 -14.99 -24.67
N TYR A 507 1.52 -16.02 -24.28
CA TYR A 507 1.86 -16.94 -23.20
C TYR A 507 1.93 -18.37 -23.74
N THR A 508 2.91 -19.12 -23.28
CA THR A 508 3.09 -20.53 -23.65
C THR A 508 2.91 -21.38 -22.40
N VAL A 509 1.92 -22.28 -22.42
CA VAL A 509 1.86 -23.38 -21.45
C VAL A 509 2.72 -24.50 -21.98
N ASN A 510 3.87 -24.72 -21.35
CA ASN A 510 4.73 -25.83 -21.73
C ASN A 510 4.12 -27.14 -21.21
N ARG A 511 3.38 -27.82 -22.09
CA ARG A 511 2.71 -29.11 -21.84
C ARG A 511 3.66 -30.32 -21.93
N VAL A 512 4.97 -30.12 -21.74
CA VAL A 512 5.84 -31.26 -21.42
C VAL A 512 5.21 -31.91 -20.19
N ASN A 513 5.10 -33.24 -20.15
CA ASN A 513 4.57 -33.94 -18.98
C ASN A 513 5.64 -33.86 -17.87
N ILE A 514 5.81 -32.66 -17.33
CA ILE A 514 6.87 -32.34 -16.39
C ILE A 514 6.76 -33.21 -15.14
N ALA A 515 5.56 -33.72 -14.82
CA ALA A 515 5.35 -34.67 -13.74
C ALA A 515 6.20 -35.95 -13.88
N ASP A 516 6.57 -36.35 -15.10
CA ASP A 516 7.41 -37.51 -15.37
C ASP A 516 8.91 -37.19 -15.29
N ILE A 517 9.28 -35.90 -15.22
CA ILE A 517 10.68 -35.48 -15.13
C ILE A 517 11.11 -35.55 -13.65
N PRO A 518 12.19 -36.28 -13.31
CA PRO A 518 12.75 -36.27 -11.97
C PRO A 518 13.02 -34.84 -11.48
N ALA A 519 12.75 -34.58 -10.20
CA ALA A 519 12.82 -33.22 -9.66
C ALA A 519 14.22 -32.59 -9.81
N GLU A 520 15.27 -33.41 -9.72
CA GLU A 520 16.67 -33.06 -9.95
C GLU A 520 16.98 -32.60 -11.38
N GLU A 521 16.26 -33.12 -12.37
CA GLU A 521 16.45 -32.84 -13.79
C GLU A 521 15.55 -31.72 -14.31
N LEU A 522 14.41 -31.48 -13.65
CA LEU A 522 13.37 -30.54 -14.09
C LEU A 522 13.94 -29.18 -14.47
N PHE A 523 14.71 -28.54 -13.59
CA PHE A 523 15.18 -27.18 -13.83
C PHE A 523 16.07 -27.09 -15.07
N ASN A 524 16.92 -28.11 -15.30
CA ASN A 524 17.74 -28.17 -16.49
C ASN A 524 16.87 -28.41 -17.73
N ALA A 525 15.90 -29.33 -17.65
CA ALA A 525 15.02 -29.66 -18.76
C ALA A 525 14.20 -28.44 -19.25
N ILE A 526 13.70 -27.60 -18.34
CA ILE A 526 12.89 -26.42 -18.69
C ILE A 526 13.71 -25.19 -19.08
N THR A 527 15.02 -25.15 -18.80
CA THR A 527 15.88 -24.00 -19.11
C THR A 527 16.84 -24.25 -20.28
N THR A 528 17.20 -25.50 -20.56
CA THR A 528 18.08 -25.89 -21.67
C THR A 528 17.58 -25.43 -23.05
N PRO A 529 16.27 -25.45 -23.37
CA PRO A 529 15.77 -24.92 -24.65
C PRO A 529 16.10 -23.45 -24.90
N TYR A 530 16.43 -22.70 -23.85
CA TYR A 530 16.72 -21.27 -23.90
C TYR A 530 18.22 -20.94 -23.82
N ARG A 531 19.11 -21.94 -23.94
CA ARG A 531 20.55 -21.68 -24.08
C ARG A 531 20.82 -20.73 -25.26
N GLY A 532 21.69 -19.75 -25.05
CA GLY A 532 21.92 -18.62 -25.94
C GLY A 532 21.08 -17.38 -25.61
N LYS A 533 20.07 -17.48 -24.75
CA LYS A 533 19.24 -16.37 -24.27
C LYS A 533 19.42 -16.15 -22.77
N VAL A 534 19.17 -14.93 -22.32
CA VAL A 534 19.04 -14.60 -20.90
C VAL A 534 17.68 -15.08 -20.41
N VAL A 535 17.61 -15.77 -19.26
CA VAL A 535 16.33 -16.28 -18.72
C VAL A 535 16.05 -15.64 -17.37
N PHE A 536 14.93 -14.92 -17.26
CA PHE A 536 14.42 -14.36 -16.02
C PHE A 536 13.32 -15.28 -15.46
N VAL A 537 13.65 -16.03 -14.41
CA VAL A 537 12.75 -16.99 -13.76
C VAL A 537 12.02 -16.32 -12.59
N ASP A 538 10.69 -16.39 -12.60
CA ASP A 538 9.78 -15.87 -11.58
C ASP A 538 9.05 -17.03 -10.88
N PHE A 539 9.40 -17.25 -9.61
CA PHE A 539 8.71 -18.21 -8.74
C PHE A 539 7.52 -17.51 -8.08
N TRP A 540 6.31 -17.95 -8.43
CA TRP A 540 5.07 -17.27 -8.05
C TRP A 540 3.96 -18.24 -7.63
N ALA A 541 2.82 -17.69 -7.20
CA ALA A 541 1.61 -18.46 -6.94
C ALA A 541 0.34 -17.63 -7.21
N THR A 542 -0.78 -18.29 -7.53
CA THR A 542 -2.05 -17.62 -7.86
C THR A 542 -2.62 -16.82 -6.69
N TRP A 543 -2.35 -17.24 -5.46
CA TRP A 543 -2.74 -16.57 -4.22
C TRP A 543 -1.80 -15.44 -3.78
N CYS A 544 -0.65 -15.27 -4.45
CA CYS A 544 0.37 -14.30 -4.07
C CYS A 544 0.03 -12.89 -4.60
N GLY A 545 -0.53 -12.04 -3.73
CA GLY A 545 -0.78 -10.62 -4.03
C GLY A 545 0.45 -9.86 -4.53
N PRO A 546 1.59 -9.87 -3.80
CA PRO A 546 2.81 -9.18 -4.22
C PRO A 546 3.36 -9.64 -5.58
N CYS A 547 3.24 -10.94 -5.91
CA CYS A 547 3.68 -11.47 -7.20
C CYS A 547 2.90 -10.83 -8.36
N ARG A 548 1.56 -10.79 -8.25
CA ARG A 548 0.69 -10.23 -9.28
C ARG A 548 0.90 -8.72 -9.45
N MET A 549 1.15 -8.00 -8.34
CA MET A 549 1.52 -6.59 -8.38
C MET A 549 2.84 -6.37 -9.14
N ALA A 550 3.88 -7.13 -8.79
CA ALA A 550 5.18 -7.05 -9.44
C ALA A 550 5.10 -7.37 -10.95
N MET A 551 4.32 -8.37 -11.33
CA MET A 551 4.09 -8.71 -12.74
C MET A 551 3.41 -7.56 -13.51
N LYS A 552 2.37 -6.96 -12.93
CA LYS A 552 1.68 -5.80 -13.52
C LYS A 552 2.61 -4.59 -13.66
N GLU A 553 3.44 -4.33 -12.65
CA GLU A 553 4.41 -3.24 -12.65
C GLU A 553 5.53 -3.46 -13.67
N ALA A 554 5.97 -4.71 -13.83
CA ALA A 554 7.03 -5.10 -14.76
C ALA A 554 6.59 -5.16 -16.23
N GLU A 555 5.29 -5.34 -16.52
CA GLU A 555 4.79 -5.54 -17.89
C GLU A 555 5.20 -4.43 -18.88
N PRO A 556 5.10 -3.12 -18.55
CA PRO A 556 5.59 -2.06 -19.44
C PRO A 556 7.08 -2.16 -19.74
N ALA A 557 7.90 -2.54 -18.74
CA ALA A 557 9.34 -2.72 -18.93
C ALA A 557 9.66 -3.96 -19.76
N LYS A 558 8.89 -5.04 -19.62
CA LYS A 558 9.05 -6.25 -20.43
C LYS A 558 8.88 -5.98 -21.93
N LYS A 559 8.03 -5.01 -22.30
CA LYS A 559 7.91 -4.57 -23.70
C LYS A 559 9.22 -4.05 -24.30
N ALA A 560 10.11 -3.45 -23.50
CA ALA A 560 11.42 -2.98 -23.96
C ALA A 560 12.39 -4.13 -24.30
N PHE A 561 12.06 -5.37 -23.91
CA PHE A 561 12.80 -6.58 -24.24
C PHE A 561 12.15 -7.40 -25.35
N GLU A 562 10.99 -6.99 -25.89
CA GLU A 562 10.38 -7.66 -27.04
C GLU A 562 11.36 -7.66 -28.22
N GLY A 563 11.60 -8.84 -28.80
CA GLY A 563 12.58 -9.04 -29.88
C GLY A 563 14.04 -9.19 -29.45
N LYS A 564 14.37 -9.03 -28.16
CA LYS A 564 15.70 -9.32 -27.61
C LYS A 564 15.83 -10.79 -27.21
N ASP A 565 17.05 -11.27 -27.00
CA ASP A 565 17.35 -12.64 -26.54
C ASP A 565 17.10 -12.83 -25.03
N VAL A 566 15.87 -12.55 -24.60
CA VAL A 566 15.40 -12.70 -23.22
C VAL A 566 14.18 -13.61 -23.18
N VAL A 567 14.10 -14.47 -22.17
CA VAL A 567 12.95 -15.33 -21.87
C VAL A 567 12.47 -15.03 -20.45
N PHE A 568 11.18 -14.75 -20.31
CA PHE A 568 10.52 -14.66 -19.01
C PHE A 568 9.84 -16.00 -18.70
N LEU A 569 10.29 -16.69 -17.65
CA LEU A 569 9.86 -18.04 -17.29
C LEU A 569 9.20 -18.03 -15.91
N TYR A 570 7.98 -18.54 -15.80
CA TYR A 570 7.18 -18.51 -14.57
C TYR A 570 6.97 -19.92 -14.04
N LEU A 571 7.27 -20.10 -12.75
CA LEU A 571 7.12 -21.36 -12.02
C LEU A 571 6.08 -21.22 -10.92
N ALA A 572 5.04 -22.04 -10.97
CA ALA A 572 4.05 -22.17 -9.90
C ALA A 572 3.99 -23.62 -9.38
N GLY A 573 3.72 -23.82 -8.09
CA GLY A 573 3.49 -25.14 -7.50
C GLY A 573 2.01 -25.56 -7.54
N GLU A 574 1.69 -26.74 -6.99
CA GLU A 574 0.33 -27.28 -7.03
C GLU A 574 -0.65 -26.58 -6.09
N ASN A 575 -0.11 -25.89 -5.08
CA ASN A 575 -0.83 -24.93 -4.25
C ASN A 575 -1.40 -23.73 -5.04
N SER A 576 -1.08 -23.63 -6.34
CA SER A 576 -1.83 -22.86 -7.32
C SER A 576 -2.78 -23.81 -8.06
N PRO A 577 -4.09 -23.81 -7.73
CA PRO A 577 -5.06 -24.71 -8.36
C PRO A 577 -5.02 -24.56 -9.88
N LYS A 578 -4.99 -25.68 -10.60
CA LYS A 578 -4.78 -25.71 -12.06
C LYS A 578 -5.75 -24.79 -12.81
N GLY A 579 -7.05 -24.87 -12.53
CA GLY A 579 -8.06 -24.05 -13.18
C GLY A 579 -7.82 -22.55 -12.96
N THR A 580 -7.55 -22.14 -11.72
CA THR A 580 -7.19 -20.75 -11.38
C THR A 580 -5.93 -20.29 -12.11
N TRP A 581 -4.89 -21.13 -12.13
CA TRP A 581 -3.63 -20.82 -12.80
C TRP A 581 -3.82 -20.64 -14.31
N GLU A 582 -4.53 -21.56 -14.97
CA GLU A 582 -4.83 -21.47 -16.41
C GLU A 582 -5.62 -20.21 -16.78
N GLN A 583 -6.39 -19.64 -15.85
CA GLN A 583 -7.12 -18.39 -16.05
C GLN A 583 -6.33 -17.12 -15.70
N MET A 584 -5.20 -17.23 -15.00
CA MET A 584 -4.35 -16.08 -14.65
C MET A 584 -3.19 -15.87 -15.64
N ILE A 585 -2.59 -16.95 -16.13
CA ILE A 585 -1.46 -16.87 -17.08
C ILE A 585 -1.75 -16.14 -18.41
N PRO A 586 -2.99 -16.02 -18.92
CA PRO A 586 -3.23 -15.31 -20.18
C PRO A 586 -2.84 -13.83 -20.14
N ASP A 587 -2.77 -13.22 -18.96
CA ASP A 587 -2.31 -11.85 -18.75
C ASP A 587 -0.82 -11.74 -18.40
N ILE A 588 -0.10 -12.86 -18.39
CA ILE A 588 1.30 -12.93 -18.01
C ILE A 588 2.07 -13.46 -19.22
N LYS A 589 2.69 -12.57 -20.01
CA LYS A 589 3.45 -13.01 -21.19
C LYS A 589 4.71 -13.77 -20.80
N GLY A 590 4.99 -14.85 -21.52
CA GLY A 590 6.18 -15.69 -21.36
C GLY A 590 5.88 -17.19 -21.23
N GLU A 591 6.83 -17.91 -20.64
CA GLU A 591 6.85 -19.36 -20.58
C GLU A 591 6.40 -19.86 -19.20
N HIS A 592 5.35 -20.69 -19.16
CA HIS A 592 4.67 -21.05 -17.91
C HIS A 592 4.77 -22.54 -17.59
N TYR A 593 5.11 -22.86 -16.34
CA TYR A 593 5.13 -24.22 -15.81
C TYR A 593 4.42 -24.29 -14.44
N ARG A 594 3.61 -25.33 -14.26
CA ARG A 594 3.00 -25.69 -12.97
C ARG A 594 3.58 -27.01 -12.47
N VAL A 595 4.59 -26.93 -11.63
CA VAL A 595 5.39 -28.08 -11.15
C VAL A 595 4.66 -28.84 -10.04
N THR A 596 5.02 -30.11 -9.82
CA THR A 596 4.47 -30.92 -8.73
C THR A 596 4.97 -30.44 -7.36
N ASP A 597 4.32 -30.85 -6.27
CA ASP A 597 4.77 -30.48 -4.92
C ASP A 597 6.18 -30.97 -4.61
N SER A 598 6.54 -32.19 -5.04
CA SER A 598 7.90 -32.75 -4.88
C SER A 598 8.95 -31.95 -5.67
N GLN A 599 8.60 -31.52 -6.88
CA GLN A 599 9.45 -30.66 -7.70
C GLN A 599 9.62 -29.28 -7.08
N TRP A 600 8.53 -28.67 -6.61
CA TRP A 600 8.56 -27.38 -5.93
C TRP A 600 9.44 -27.43 -4.67
N GLU A 601 9.27 -28.47 -3.83
CA GLU A 601 10.06 -28.67 -2.63
C GLU A 601 11.56 -28.83 -2.96
N PHE A 602 11.88 -29.62 -3.99
CA PHE A 602 13.25 -29.80 -4.45
C PHE A 602 13.87 -28.48 -4.95
N LEU A 603 13.17 -27.74 -5.81
CA LEU A 603 13.61 -26.43 -6.30
C LEU A 603 13.82 -25.44 -5.16
N GLY A 604 12.92 -25.45 -4.18
CA GLY A 604 13.01 -24.63 -2.98
C GLY A 604 14.24 -24.91 -2.15
N LYS A 605 14.57 -26.19 -1.91
CA LYS A 605 15.80 -26.61 -1.22
C LYS A 605 17.06 -26.30 -2.03
N LYS A 606 17.06 -26.60 -3.33
CA LYS A 606 18.22 -26.44 -4.22
C LYS A 606 18.63 -24.98 -4.40
N PHE A 607 17.66 -24.08 -4.56
CA PHE A 607 17.92 -22.68 -4.89
C PHE A 607 17.66 -21.71 -3.73
N GLY A 608 17.14 -22.19 -2.61
CA GLY A 608 16.82 -21.35 -1.45
C GLY A 608 15.54 -20.52 -1.62
N VAL A 609 14.55 -21.02 -2.38
CA VAL A 609 13.23 -20.38 -2.49
C VAL A 609 12.48 -20.59 -1.17
N LYS A 610 12.50 -19.57 -0.31
CA LYS A 610 11.82 -19.59 1.01
C LYS A 610 10.40 -19.03 0.98
N GLY A 611 9.98 -18.46 -0.15
CA GLY A 611 8.67 -17.85 -0.35
C GLY A 611 8.55 -17.24 -1.74
N VAL A 612 7.36 -16.77 -2.07
CA VAL A 612 7.07 -16.08 -3.34
C VAL A 612 6.70 -14.61 -3.07
N PRO A 613 7.04 -13.67 -3.97
CA PRO A 613 7.81 -13.90 -5.19
C PRO A 613 9.30 -14.15 -4.90
N SER A 614 9.94 -14.97 -5.72
CA SER A 614 11.40 -15.10 -5.78
C SER A 614 11.85 -15.07 -7.24
N TYR A 615 13.05 -14.57 -7.50
CA TYR A 615 13.55 -14.33 -8.85
C TYR A 615 14.94 -14.91 -9.05
N MET A 616 15.17 -15.49 -10.22
CA MET A 616 16.49 -15.95 -10.66
C MET A 616 16.78 -15.44 -12.06
N LEU A 617 18.02 -14.99 -12.28
CA LEU A 617 18.52 -14.65 -13.61
C LEU A 617 19.52 -15.71 -14.05
N LEU A 618 19.32 -16.26 -15.25
CA LEU A 618 20.27 -17.14 -15.92
C LEU A 618 20.94 -16.38 -17.06
N GLY A 619 22.27 -16.53 -17.18
CA GLY A 619 23.03 -16.03 -18.33
C GLY A 619 22.75 -16.84 -19.61
N LYS A 620 23.38 -16.44 -20.72
CA LYS A 620 23.22 -17.12 -22.03
C LYS A 620 23.76 -18.56 -22.04
N ASP A 621 24.74 -18.87 -21.20
CA ASP A 621 25.24 -20.22 -20.94
C ASP A 621 24.31 -21.05 -20.03
N GLY A 622 23.26 -20.40 -19.52
CA GLY A 622 22.27 -20.87 -18.57
C GLY A 622 22.79 -21.23 -17.20
N ALA A 623 23.91 -20.62 -16.78
CA ALA A 623 24.33 -20.58 -15.40
C ALA A 623 23.51 -19.54 -14.61
N PRO A 624 23.12 -19.82 -13.35
CA PRO A 624 22.52 -18.81 -12.48
C PRO A 624 23.52 -17.69 -12.18
N VAL A 625 23.16 -16.45 -12.53
CA VAL A 625 23.99 -15.26 -12.28
C VAL A 625 23.46 -14.42 -11.12
N HIS A 626 22.17 -14.54 -10.79
CA HIS A 626 21.56 -13.86 -9.66
C HIS A 626 20.38 -14.64 -9.09
N PHE A 627 20.17 -14.56 -7.77
CA PHE A 627 18.99 -15.05 -7.09
C PHE A 627 18.59 -14.11 -5.96
N GLN A 628 17.28 -13.89 -5.78
CA GLN A 628 16.76 -13.17 -4.62
C GLN A 628 15.33 -13.55 -4.26
N VAL A 629 14.98 -13.37 -2.99
CA VAL A 629 13.61 -13.43 -2.48
C VAL A 629 13.03 -12.03 -2.44
N GLY A 630 11.79 -11.87 -2.89
CA GLY A 630 11.10 -10.58 -2.99
C GLY A 630 11.39 -9.85 -4.31
N PHE A 631 10.51 -8.91 -4.65
CA PHE A 631 10.61 -8.11 -5.87
C PHE A 631 11.75 -7.08 -5.80
N MET A 632 12.62 -7.05 -6.81
CA MET A 632 13.76 -6.12 -6.92
C MET A 632 13.38 -4.69 -7.32
N GLY A 633 12.14 -4.48 -7.78
CA GLY A 633 11.77 -3.27 -8.51
C GLY A 633 12.09 -3.38 -10.00
N VAL A 634 11.36 -2.63 -10.81
CA VAL A 634 11.41 -2.70 -12.28
C VAL A 634 12.76 -2.27 -12.86
N GLU A 635 13.35 -1.18 -12.36
CA GLU A 635 14.61 -0.67 -12.93
C GLU A 635 15.79 -1.61 -12.68
N LYS A 636 15.91 -2.17 -11.47
CA LYS A 636 16.94 -3.16 -11.17
C LYS A 636 16.77 -4.44 -11.99
N MET A 637 15.53 -4.87 -12.22
CA MET A 637 15.22 -5.98 -13.13
C MET A 637 15.74 -5.70 -14.54
N LYS A 638 15.47 -4.49 -15.08
CA LYS A 638 15.93 -4.09 -16.41
C LYS A 638 17.46 -4.07 -16.50
N GLU A 639 18.11 -3.37 -15.58
CA GLU A 639 19.56 -3.22 -15.53
C GLU A 639 20.27 -4.58 -15.56
N MET A 640 19.81 -5.52 -14.73
CA MET A 640 20.40 -6.85 -14.67
C MET A 640 20.23 -7.64 -15.97
N ILE A 641 19.06 -7.55 -16.62
CA ILE A 641 18.81 -8.23 -17.90
C ILE A 641 19.68 -7.62 -19.00
N GLU A 642 19.76 -6.29 -19.07
CA GLU A 642 20.57 -5.57 -20.06
C GLU A 642 22.05 -5.91 -19.94
N LYS A 643 22.57 -5.94 -18.71
CA LYS A 643 23.96 -6.33 -18.43
C LYS A 643 24.30 -7.74 -18.91
N GLU A 644 23.38 -8.70 -18.80
CA GLU A 644 23.61 -10.06 -19.31
C GLU A 644 23.39 -10.18 -20.82
N LEU A 645 22.58 -9.31 -21.42
CA LEU A 645 22.42 -9.25 -22.87
C LEU A 645 23.68 -8.71 -23.57
N GLU A 646 24.42 -7.82 -22.93
CA GLU A 646 25.65 -7.21 -23.45
C GLU A 646 26.88 -8.15 -23.43
N LYS A 647 26.85 -9.22 -22.63
CA LYS A 647 27.88 -10.28 -22.62
C LYS A 647 27.71 -11.22 -23.80
#